data_AF-A0A946QFB0-F1
#
_entry.id   AF-A0A946QFB0-F1
#
_cell.length_a   1.000
_cell.length_b   1.000
_cell.length_c   1.000
_cell.angle_alpha   90.00
_cell.angle_beta   90.00
_cell.angle_gamma   90.00
#
_symmetry.space_group_name_H-M   'P 1'
#
loop_
_entity.id
_entity.type
_entity.pdbx_description
1 polymer ?
#
loop_
_entity_poly.entity_id
_entity_poly.type
_entity_poly.pdbx_seq_one_letter_code
_entity_poly.pdbx_strand_id
1 'polypeptide(L)'
;MNICSLNLRYLALFLFVIGTANAQELPKPISHWQLNSQTVQGKKLKAIVGLDGDLTFAPRFMKDGLGQSALFENESDRCVLASDFNDVKTQLPTSAMTVAAWFSVDTRQPWGGIINVLQDNGNYEKGWYLGYGEETFTFGLATTGADDGDGIISYFAAKTHYEVGKLYHVVATFDGKITKIYVNGKLETTETSQRGKILYPQKAPYVIGSYVDDDETHPHHGRIREVKVFTEAVSVAWVQQEFEKQAALASEAANAAERQLELALLPYLHVVDDRNVTIMWDTNLLASSQVHYGVTSKCELLATAADERIHEVRLADLKTGMQYFYFVESTTAGGQKLTSDVAKFTIHLNQGVPSAMVSVVNRSTLPTGRRISPVGDLITFSGRPVDIETSRDGKHVFIKDKSSLRVVDAVTFELVDSVTIKGGASLYGLASGNDGRVYYSDTKNLVHIYRLNDQFKLETLEPITLPSGSFPCGLSISDDGKQLFVCLSKKNSLAVVELATGKTKKEIALGVAPFDVVQVGEQLVVSNIGGRRAVDGDKTAPSGGTETVVDKRGIANTGTVSIVSLKDYGVTSEITAGLHPSVIENVEGTAMVCNTNEDSLAIVDLAKISLQMMDVKPDARLAFGSMPSCVRWIPKKGLLMVTLAGNNAVGIYQKTAAGAFDCIGHIPTAWYPAGLAFNDDYLFVANVKGFGSRFGEVGGKKGHNSHEHQGVVQRIAFADILIEVNRTAWSAQVAKNSKFSQILRNQMLSEDGEDVAAVPIPEKLGQPSVFKHVIYVIKENRTFDQVFGDYKKARSAARLCVFPREVTPNHHALADRFGILDNYYCNGVNSADGHSWATEGNVTPYLERAFGGFSRSYTFGDDPITYSSSGFVWDHVLAAGLSFRNYGEMNYSSTPNGIKYHEIYRKFRAGEEMVFGQNIGVERLRKYSSPTYPGWNMEIPDVLRMSRFIKEFREYEKQGTFPNFSIVYLPQDHAGAGGVTSAAHLADNDLALGQLVEVVSHSKLWKDTVIFVNEDDPQAGWDHVDGHRSICLVVSPYNKPGVNHH
;
A
#
# COMPACT_ATOMS: atom_id res chain seq x y z
N MET A 1 -11.97 72.89 -2.76
CA MET A 1 -12.77 73.43 -1.64
C MET A 1 -12.10 72.99 -0.34
N ASN A 2 -11.72 73.98 0.48
CA ASN A 2 -11.48 74.00 1.94
C ASN A 2 -10.53 72.94 2.54
N ILE A 3 -9.29 73.27 2.94
CA ILE A 3 -8.80 74.12 4.06
C ILE A 3 -9.01 73.47 5.45
N CYS A 4 -7.89 73.23 6.14
CA CYS A 4 -7.60 73.40 7.60
C CYS A 4 -6.65 72.28 8.09
N SER A 5 -5.33 72.51 8.28
CA SER A 5 -4.65 73.16 9.44
C SER A 5 -4.57 72.22 10.66
N LEU A 6 -3.41 71.85 11.24
CA LEU A 6 -2.49 72.64 12.09
C LEU A 6 -1.26 71.71 12.40
N ASN A 7 0.02 72.05 12.18
CA ASN A 7 0.97 72.76 13.07
C ASN A 7 1.05 72.19 14.52
N LEU A 8 2.19 71.88 15.16
CA LEU A 8 3.41 72.68 15.34
C LEU A 8 4.54 71.93 16.16
N ARG A 9 5.82 72.00 15.72
CA ARG A 9 7.16 72.20 16.42
C ARG A 9 7.57 71.38 17.67
N TYR A 10 8.84 71.06 18.03
CA TYR A 10 10.19 71.70 17.99
C TYR A 10 11.29 70.59 18.04
N LEU A 11 12.38 70.59 17.23
CA LEU A 11 13.71 71.25 17.33
C LEU A 11 14.60 70.89 18.55
N ALA A 12 15.71 70.16 18.32
CA ALA A 12 17.05 70.33 18.94
C ALA A 12 18.06 69.37 18.25
N LEU A 13 18.92 69.87 17.35
CA LEU A 13 20.37 70.10 17.54
C LEU A 13 21.16 68.85 17.99
N PHE A 14 22.13 68.36 17.20
CA PHE A 14 23.52 68.16 17.66
C PHE A 14 24.49 67.84 16.50
N LEU A 15 25.60 68.58 16.53
CA LEU A 15 26.86 68.59 15.78
C LEU A 15 27.15 67.59 14.64
N PHE A 16 27.51 68.18 13.49
CA PHE A 16 28.40 67.61 12.48
C PHE A 16 29.81 67.41 13.08
N VAL A 17 30.25 66.15 13.17
CA VAL A 17 31.68 65.80 13.15
C VAL A 17 31.97 65.35 11.72
N ILE A 18 32.68 66.19 10.96
CA ILE A 18 33.24 65.82 9.66
C ILE A 18 34.41 64.89 9.93
N GLY A 19 34.12 63.59 10.03
CA GLY A 19 35.10 62.54 9.80
C GLY A 19 35.15 62.27 8.30
N THR A 20 36.30 62.49 7.68
CA THR A 20 36.59 62.04 6.33
C THR A 20 36.49 60.51 6.26
N ALA A 21 35.30 59.99 5.95
CA ALA A 21 35.14 58.59 5.59
C ALA A 21 35.68 58.43 4.16
N ASN A 22 36.82 57.74 4.05
CA ASN A 22 37.22 57.11 2.79
C ASN A 22 36.01 56.40 2.19
N ALA A 23 35.67 56.70 0.94
CA ALA A 23 34.75 55.88 0.17
C ALA A 23 35.38 54.49 0.00
N GLN A 24 35.12 53.61 0.96
CA GLN A 24 35.52 52.21 0.89
C GLN A 24 34.72 51.60 -0.27
N GLU A 25 35.40 51.13 -1.32
CA GLU A 25 34.73 50.43 -2.43
C GLU A 25 33.86 49.30 -1.85
N LEU A 26 32.59 49.27 -2.27
CA LEU A 26 31.67 48.22 -1.85
C LEU A 26 32.13 46.87 -2.43
N PRO A 27 32.10 45.78 -1.65
CA PRO A 27 32.36 44.44 -2.13
C PRO A 27 31.51 44.10 -3.35
N LYS A 28 32.11 43.55 -4.40
CA LYS A 28 31.42 43.14 -5.63
C LYS A 28 31.27 41.62 -5.66
N PRO A 29 30.05 41.08 -5.84
CA PRO A 29 29.88 39.64 -5.95
C PRO A 29 30.48 39.12 -7.26
N ILE A 30 31.09 37.94 -7.22
CA ILE A 30 31.47 37.19 -8.42
C ILE A 30 30.27 36.43 -9.00
N SER A 31 29.29 36.12 -8.15
CA SER A 31 28.03 35.51 -8.57
C SER A 31 26.86 36.08 -7.78
N HIS A 32 25.77 36.37 -8.47
CA HIS A 32 24.54 36.92 -7.89
C HIS A 32 23.33 36.43 -8.69
N TRP A 33 22.45 35.71 -7.99
CA TRP A 33 21.19 35.22 -8.50
C TRP A 33 20.03 35.77 -7.69
N GLN A 34 18.99 36.20 -8.39
CA GLN A 34 17.66 36.38 -7.81
C GLN A 34 16.75 35.33 -8.42
N LEU A 35 15.95 34.66 -7.61
CA LEU A 35 15.08 33.57 -8.04
C LEU A 35 13.63 34.04 -8.01
N ASN A 36 13.24 34.75 -9.07
CA ASN A 36 11.89 35.28 -9.25
C ASN A 36 11.44 35.12 -10.70
N SER A 37 10.18 35.44 -10.99
CA SER A 37 9.59 35.25 -12.32
C SER A 37 10.22 36.11 -13.44
N GLN A 38 11.00 37.13 -13.10
CA GLN A 38 11.68 37.97 -14.10
C GLN A 38 13.03 37.38 -14.54
N THR A 39 13.73 36.73 -13.61
CA THR A 39 15.05 36.13 -13.84
C THR A 39 14.97 34.65 -14.18
N VAL A 40 13.85 33.99 -13.91
CA VAL A 40 13.63 32.58 -14.25
C VAL A 40 12.55 32.47 -15.32
N GLN A 41 12.92 31.92 -16.48
CA GLN A 41 11.99 31.64 -17.58
C GLN A 41 12.02 30.15 -17.93
N GLY A 42 10.87 29.49 -17.76
CA GLY A 42 10.78 28.04 -17.89
C GLY A 42 11.67 27.34 -16.87
N LYS A 43 12.72 26.65 -17.35
CA LYS A 43 13.72 25.95 -16.54
C LYS A 43 15.10 26.63 -16.56
N LYS A 44 15.18 27.89 -16.98
CA LYS A 44 16.43 28.65 -17.09
C LYS A 44 16.46 29.80 -16.10
N LEU A 45 17.49 29.88 -15.28
CA LEU A 45 17.80 30.99 -14.37
C LEU A 45 18.86 31.89 -15.02
N LYS A 46 18.50 33.15 -15.27
CA LYS A 46 19.44 34.18 -15.72
C LYS A 46 20.14 34.81 -14.52
N ALA A 47 21.47 34.78 -14.50
CA ALA A 47 22.24 35.44 -13.44
C ALA A 47 22.24 36.95 -13.59
N ILE A 48 22.28 37.66 -12.46
CA ILE A 48 22.57 39.12 -12.44
C ILE A 48 24.06 39.33 -12.69
N VAL A 49 24.89 38.53 -12.02
CA VAL A 49 26.34 38.43 -12.21
C VAL A 49 26.73 36.95 -12.10
N GLY A 50 27.65 36.47 -12.94
CA GLY A 50 28.12 35.08 -12.93
C GLY A 50 27.38 34.19 -13.94
N LEU A 51 27.24 32.90 -13.60
CA LEU A 51 26.75 31.86 -14.50
C LEU A 51 25.22 31.76 -14.49
N ASP A 52 24.61 31.65 -15.66
CA ASP A 52 23.23 31.20 -15.76
C ASP A 52 23.08 29.77 -15.23
N GLY A 53 21.88 29.39 -14.79
CA GLY A 53 21.61 28.09 -14.20
C GLY A 53 20.45 27.35 -14.86
N ASP A 54 20.48 26.03 -14.75
CA ASP A 54 19.46 25.12 -15.27
C ASP A 54 18.67 24.49 -14.14
N LEU A 55 17.39 24.84 -14.02
CA LEU A 55 16.51 24.20 -13.05
C LEU A 55 16.07 22.82 -13.56
N THR A 56 16.06 21.82 -12.68
CA THR A 56 15.50 20.49 -12.98
C THR A 56 13.97 20.53 -13.11
N PHE A 57 13.35 21.59 -12.61
CA PHE A 57 11.91 21.80 -12.49
C PHE A 57 11.50 23.19 -13.00
N ALA A 58 10.20 23.40 -13.19
CA ALA A 58 9.65 24.73 -13.47
C ALA A 58 9.11 25.30 -12.14
N PRO A 59 9.77 26.31 -11.54
CA PRO A 59 9.43 26.75 -10.19
C PRO A 59 8.12 27.53 -10.14
N ARG A 60 7.39 27.34 -9.04
CA ARG A 60 6.33 28.28 -8.64
C ARG A 60 6.95 29.45 -7.89
N PHE A 61 6.30 30.62 -7.96
CA PHE A 61 6.76 31.83 -7.27
C PHE A 61 5.76 32.26 -6.21
N MET A 62 6.25 32.40 -4.98
CA MET A 62 5.50 32.91 -3.84
C MET A 62 5.74 34.41 -3.71
N LYS A 63 4.68 35.20 -3.49
CA LYS A 63 4.83 36.63 -3.17
C LYS A 63 5.39 36.80 -1.76
N ASP A 64 6.27 37.78 -1.62
CA ASP A 64 6.77 38.30 -0.35
C ASP A 64 6.65 39.84 -0.37
N GLY A 65 6.88 40.48 0.76
CA GLY A 65 6.70 41.93 0.95
C GLY A 65 7.56 42.81 0.05
N LEU A 66 8.59 42.24 -0.60
CA LEU A 66 9.48 42.96 -1.53
C LEU A 66 9.52 42.33 -2.93
N GLY A 67 8.60 41.44 -3.29
CA GLY A 67 8.57 40.79 -4.60
C GLY A 67 8.14 39.32 -4.57
N GLN A 68 9.03 38.44 -5.05
CA GLN A 68 8.76 37.01 -5.18
C GLN A 68 9.99 36.17 -4.87
N SER A 69 9.74 34.94 -4.43
CA SER A 69 10.75 33.90 -4.18
C SER A 69 10.36 32.61 -4.90
N ALA A 70 11.34 31.87 -5.44
CA ALA A 70 11.10 30.58 -6.06
C ALA A 70 10.92 29.49 -5.00
N LEU A 71 9.96 28.61 -5.20
CA LEU A 71 9.63 27.53 -4.28
C LEU A 71 10.22 26.20 -4.76
N PHE A 72 10.87 25.46 -3.86
CA PHE A 72 11.48 24.15 -4.08
C PHE A 72 10.71 23.13 -3.21
N GLU A 73 10.10 22.11 -3.83
CA GLU A 73 9.08 21.26 -3.20
C GLU A 73 9.36 19.76 -3.31
N ASN A 74 10.12 19.35 -4.32
CA ASN A 74 10.34 17.94 -4.62
C ASN A 74 11.79 17.52 -4.39
N GLU A 75 12.00 16.22 -4.21
CA GLU A 75 13.32 15.65 -3.91
C GLU A 75 14.36 15.85 -5.02
N SER A 76 13.91 16.19 -6.23
CA SER A 76 14.78 16.45 -7.38
C SER A 76 15.03 17.93 -7.67
N ASP A 77 14.35 18.84 -6.97
CA ASP A 77 14.30 20.26 -7.30
C ASP A 77 15.64 20.92 -6.97
N ARG A 78 16.35 21.38 -8.00
CA ARG A 78 17.62 22.10 -7.86
C ARG A 78 17.88 22.94 -9.11
N CYS A 79 18.80 23.90 -8.98
CA CYS A 79 19.35 24.64 -10.10
C CYS A 79 20.83 24.32 -10.26
N VAL A 80 21.18 23.71 -11.39
CA VAL A 80 22.55 23.33 -11.75
C VAL A 80 23.21 24.53 -12.43
N LEU A 81 24.23 25.09 -11.79
CA LEU A 81 25.04 26.19 -12.33
C LEU A 81 26.19 25.65 -13.19
N ALA A 82 26.77 24.53 -12.76
CA ALA A 82 27.72 23.73 -13.54
C ALA A 82 27.64 22.28 -13.09
N SER A 83 27.79 21.34 -14.03
CA SER A 83 27.77 19.91 -13.72
C SER A 83 29.09 19.41 -13.15
N ASP A 84 30.19 20.15 -13.33
CA ASP A 84 31.52 19.79 -12.84
C ASP A 84 32.30 21.05 -12.40
N PHE A 85 32.95 20.96 -11.24
CA PHE A 85 33.84 21.97 -10.67
C PHE A 85 34.90 22.45 -11.66
N ASN A 86 35.41 21.56 -12.51
CA ASN A 86 36.45 21.90 -13.47
C ASN A 86 36.03 22.99 -14.47
N ASP A 87 34.73 23.10 -14.73
CA ASP A 87 34.16 24.12 -15.62
C ASP A 87 34.13 25.52 -14.97
N VAL A 88 34.22 25.57 -13.64
CA VAL A 88 34.01 26.80 -12.84
C VAL A 88 35.15 27.14 -11.89
N LYS A 89 36.22 26.33 -11.84
CA LYS A 89 37.32 26.46 -10.88
C LYS A 89 38.03 27.83 -10.85
N THR A 90 38.03 28.56 -11.96
CA THR A 90 38.62 29.92 -12.06
C THR A 90 37.68 31.02 -11.59
N GLN A 91 36.40 30.69 -11.39
CA GLN A 91 35.32 31.60 -11.00
C GLN A 91 34.93 31.42 -9.53
N LEU A 92 35.58 30.50 -8.80
CA LEU A 92 35.28 30.20 -7.40
C LEU A 92 36.30 30.83 -6.43
N PRO A 93 35.90 31.17 -5.19
CA PRO A 93 36.80 31.72 -4.17
C PRO A 93 37.92 30.73 -3.79
N THR A 94 39.15 31.22 -3.56
CA THR A 94 40.30 30.33 -3.27
C THR A 94 40.94 30.52 -1.90
N SER A 95 40.87 31.72 -1.30
CA SER A 95 41.55 32.03 -0.03
C SER A 95 40.70 32.82 0.96
N ALA A 96 39.65 33.50 0.49
CA ALA A 96 38.63 34.14 1.31
C ALA A 96 37.31 34.09 0.56
N MET A 97 36.18 34.14 1.26
CA MET A 97 34.86 34.14 0.63
C MET A 97 33.77 34.76 1.51
N THR A 98 32.67 35.11 0.85
CA THR A 98 31.37 35.35 1.48
C THR A 98 30.30 34.65 0.67
N VAL A 99 29.36 33.99 1.34
CA VAL A 99 28.10 33.49 0.74
C VAL A 99 26.95 34.10 1.52
N ALA A 100 26.02 34.75 0.82
CA ALA A 100 24.84 35.37 1.41
C ALA A 100 23.59 34.88 0.71
N ALA A 101 22.57 34.48 1.46
CA ALA A 101 21.30 34.01 0.89
C ALA A 101 20.07 34.49 1.69
N TRP A 102 18.99 34.74 0.98
CA TRP A 102 17.64 34.90 1.53
C TRP A 102 16.81 33.67 1.21
N PHE A 103 16.38 32.92 2.24
CA PHE A 103 15.59 31.70 2.07
C PHE A 103 14.70 31.39 3.28
N SER A 104 13.69 30.54 3.08
CA SER A 104 12.85 29.94 4.14
C SER A 104 12.95 28.43 4.11
N VAL A 105 12.83 27.79 5.28
CA VAL A 105 12.75 26.33 5.38
C VAL A 105 11.32 25.94 5.67
N ASP A 106 10.70 25.17 4.78
CA ASP A 106 9.28 24.80 4.88
C ASP A 106 9.09 23.36 5.39
N THR A 107 10.12 22.54 5.30
CA THR A 107 10.21 21.23 5.98
C THR A 107 11.56 21.07 6.65
N ARG A 108 11.54 20.71 7.94
CA ARG A 108 12.76 20.38 8.70
C ARG A 108 13.37 19.10 8.13
N GLN A 109 14.66 19.13 7.89
CA GLN A 109 15.42 17.99 7.37
C GLN A 109 16.77 17.92 8.09
N PRO A 110 17.37 16.72 8.24
CA PRO A 110 18.70 16.58 8.81
C PRO A 110 19.75 17.42 8.08
N TRP A 111 19.61 17.54 6.76
CA TRP A 111 20.42 18.36 5.88
C TRP A 111 19.55 19.00 4.80
N GLY A 112 19.83 20.25 4.46
CA GLY A 112 19.25 20.90 3.29
C GLY A 112 20.20 21.93 2.72
N GLY A 113 20.52 21.83 1.43
CA GLY A 113 21.49 22.71 0.78
C GLY A 113 20.85 23.90 0.07
N ILE A 114 21.36 25.10 0.32
CA ILE A 114 20.94 26.33 -0.38
C ILE A 114 21.86 26.61 -1.56
N ILE A 115 23.17 26.49 -1.37
CA ILE A 115 24.17 26.56 -2.43
C ILE A 115 25.43 25.80 -2.02
N ASN A 116 26.02 25.03 -2.94
CA ASN A 116 27.21 24.25 -2.62
C ASN A 116 28.11 23.94 -3.82
N VAL A 117 29.39 23.68 -3.53
CA VAL A 117 30.33 22.94 -4.39
C VAL A 117 31.15 22.06 -3.45
N LEU A 118 30.77 20.79 -3.30
CA LEU A 118 31.42 19.87 -2.36
C LEU A 118 31.44 18.42 -2.84
N GLN A 119 32.25 17.63 -2.16
CA GLN A 119 32.20 16.18 -2.14
C GLN A 119 32.30 15.72 -0.68
N ASP A 120 31.42 14.83 -0.23
CA ASP A 120 31.42 14.23 1.11
C ASP A 120 31.24 12.70 1.02
N ASN A 121 32.33 12.00 0.71
CA ASN A 121 32.30 10.56 0.46
C ASN A 121 33.08 9.80 1.53
N GLY A 122 32.70 10.00 2.79
CA GLY A 122 33.35 9.42 3.96
C GLY A 122 34.69 10.10 4.26
N ASN A 123 35.82 9.45 4.00
CA ASN A 123 37.15 10.04 4.30
C ASN A 123 37.60 11.10 3.29
N TYR A 124 36.79 11.39 2.26
CA TYR A 124 37.08 12.39 1.25
C TYR A 124 36.04 13.51 1.29
N GLU A 125 36.34 14.52 2.10
CA GLU A 125 35.49 15.70 2.25
C GLU A 125 36.23 16.94 1.74
N LYS A 126 35.72 17.58 0.69
CA LYS A 126 36.31 18.79 0.10
C LYS A 126 35.22 19.73 -0.38
N GLY A 127 35.47 21.03 -0.29
CA GLY A 127 34.59 22.08 -0.82
C GLY A 127 33.94 22.92 0.27
N TRP A 128 32.77 23.46 -0.06
CA TRP A 128 31.98 24.27 0.86
C TRP A 128 30.49 24.20 0.56
N TYR A 129 29.68 24.48 1.57
CA TYR A 129 28.23 24.54 1.42
C TYR A 129 27.61 25.54 2.39
N LEU A 130 26.52 26.18 1.96
CA LEU A 130 25.60 26.91 2.82
C LEU A 130 24.26 26.19 2.83
N GLY A 131 23.73 25.90 4.02
CA GLY A 131 22.51 25.13 4.18
C GLY A 131 21.90 25.27 5.57
N TYR A 132 21.21 24.22 5.99
CA TYR A 132 20.58 24.10 7.31
C TYR A 132 20.51 22.64 7.73
N GLY A 133 20.44 22.42 9.04
CA GLY A 133 20.04 21.14 9.64
C GLY A 133 18.62 21.20 10.19
N GLU A 134 18.25 20.29 11.07
CA GLU A 134 16.86 20.16 11.54
C GLU A 134 16.28 21.41 12.21
N GLU A 135 17.14 22.23 12.83
CA GLU A 135 16.69 23.39 13.59
C GLU A 135 17.48 24.68 13.30
N THR A 136 18.72 24.61 12.84
CA THR A 136 19.60 25.78 12.67
C THR A 136 20.21 25.83 11.26
N PHE A 137 20.72 27.00 10.89
CA PHE A 137 21.47 27.19 9.64
C PHE A 137 22.90 26.69 9.80
N THR A 138 23.50 26.19 8.72
CA THR A 138 24.81 25.54 8.78
C THR A 138 25.68 25.96 7.60
N PHE A 139 26.98 26.12 7.84
CA PHE A 139 27.98 26.37 6.80
C PHE A 139 29.12 25.37 6.96
N GLY A 140 29.52 24.73 5.86
CA GLY A 140 30.65 23.80 5.84
C GLY A 140 31.78 24.32 4.97
N LEU A 141 33.01 24.07 5.41
CA LEU A 141 34.21 24.48 4.70
C LEU A 141 35.38 23.52 4.95
N ALA A 142 36.08 23.15 3.89
CA ALA A 142 37.38 22.47 3.93
C ALA A 142 38.53 23.39 3.47
N THR A 143 39.65 23.37 4.19
CA THR A 143 40.84 24.20 3.89
C THR A 143 42.16 23.47 4.10
N THR A 144 43.25 24.01 3.55
CA THR A 144 44.59 23.39 3.60
C THR A 144 45.22 23.29 4.99
N GLY A 145 44.74 24.05 5.98
CA GLY A 145 45.38 24.22 7.29
C GLY A 145 44.49 23.87 8.48
N ALA A 146 43.43 23.09 8.24
CA ALA A 146 42.56 22.52 9.25
C ALA A 146 43.37 21.84 10.38
N ASP A 147 42.86 21.85 11.61
CA ASP A 147 43.57 21.26 12.76
C ASP A 147 43.56 19.73 12.82
N ASP A 148 42.84 19.09 11.89
CA ASP A 148 42.68 17.64 11.70
C ASP A 148 43.76 17.00 10.80
N GLY A 149 44.49 17.80 10.00
CA GLY A 149 45.63 17.36 9.19
C GLY A 149 45.30 16.68 7.86
N ASP A 150 44.01 16.41 7.55
CA ASP A 150 43.54 15.77 6.31
C ASP A 150 42.54 16.65 5.50
N GLY A 151 42.10 17.77 6.06
CA GLY A 151 41.32 18.80 5.37
C GLY A 151 39.88 18.38 5.09
N ILE A 152 39.25 17.71 6.05
CA ILE A 152 37.83 17.34 6.08
C ILE A 152 36.95 18.61 6.18
N ILE A 153 35.68 18.53 5.76
CA ILE A 153 34.75 19.67 5.87
C ILE A 153 34.38 19.85 7.35
N SER A 154 34.64 21.03 7.91
CA SER A 154 34.09 21.37 9.23
C SER A 154 32.74 22.05 9.08
N TYR A 155 31.74 21.50 9.76
CA TYR A 155 30.35 21.97 9.77
C TYR A 155 30.10 22.91 10.95
N PHE A 156 29.67 24.15 10.66
CA PHE A 156 29.44 25.20 11.66
C PHE A 156 27.96 25.59 11.71
N ALA A 157 27.34 25.48 12.87
CA ALA A 157 25.94 25.84 13.06
C ALA A 157 25.77 27.29 13.57
N ALA A 158 24.71 27.94 13.11
CA ALA A 158 24.18 29.17 13.67
C ALA A 158 23.47 28.90 15.02
N LYS A 159 23.14 29.96 15.77
CA LYS A 159 22.45 29.86 17.07
C LYS A 159 20.94 30.04 16.94
N THR A 160 20.48 30.72 15.90
CA THR A 160 19.06 30.91 15.65
C THR A 160 18.41 29.60 15.22
N HIS A 161 17.40 29.19 15.99
CA HIS A 161 16.46 28.15 15.58
C HIS A 161 15.45 28.76 14.60
N TYR A 162 15.41 28.27 13.37
CA TYR A 162 14.53 28.85 12.36
C TYR A 162 13.07 28.44 12.60
N GLU A 163 12.17 29.38 12.27
CA GLU A 163 10.74 29.14 12.21
C GLU A 163 10.37 28.66 10.80
N VAL A 164 9.64 27.54 10.72
CA VAL A 164 9.25 26.94 9.44
C VAL A 164 8.43 27.93 8.62
N GLY A 165 8.77 28.14 7.36
CA GLY A 165 8.09 29.08 6.47
C GLY A 165 8.53 30.53 6.60
N LYS A 166 9.47 30.88 7.48
CA LYS A 166 9.95 32.25 7.65
C LYS A 166 11.22 32.53 6.86
N LEU A 167 11.31 33.72 6.24
CA LEU A 167 12.50 34.15 5.50
C LEU A 167 13.59 34.63 6.45
N TYR A 168 14.82 34.17 6.21
CA TYR A 168 16.01 34.58 6.92
C TYR A 168 17.09 35.04 5.94
N HIS A 169 17.87 36.03 6.37
CA HIS A 169 19.12 36.39 5.71
C HIS A 169 20.26 35.68 6.42
N VAL A 170 20.91 34.73 5.74
CA VAL A 170 22.04 33.98 6.29
C VAL A 170 23.28 34.33 5.49
N VAL A 171 24.33 34.73 6.20
CA VAL A 171 25.63 35.08 5.60
C VAL A 171 26.73 34.30 6.28
N ALA A 172 27.55 33.60 5.50
CA ALA A 172 28.78 32.97 5.96
C ALA A 172 29.99 33.69 5.35
N THR A 173 31.00 34.02 6.15
CA THR A 173 32.25 34.63 5.70
C THR A 173 33.44 33.80 6.15
N PHE A 174 34.50 33.75 5.33
CA PHE A 174 35.78 33.14 5.66
C PHE A 174 36.91 34.03 5.13
N ASP A 175 37.81 34.49 6.00
CA ASP A 175 38.89 35.43 5.63
C ASP A 175 40.25 34.75 5.37
N GLY A 176 40.27 33.42 5.27
CA GLY A 176 41.48 32.61 5.22
C GLY A 176 41.93 32.10 6.59
N LYS A 177 41.31 32.55 7.69
CA LYS A 177 41.64 32.11 9.05
C LYS A 177 40.42 31.94 9.96
N ILE A 178 39.39 32.75 9.76
CA ILE A 178 38.23 32.84 10.65
C ILE A 178 36.99 32.69 9.79
N THR A 179 36.13 31.75 10.19
CA THR A 179 34.78 31.58 9.64
C THR A 179 33.77 32.26 10.55
N LYS A 180 32.79 32.96 9.99
CA LYS A 180 31.70 33.60 10.75
C LYS A 180 30.36 33.33 10.09
N ILE A 181 29.32 33.12 10.90
CA ILE A 181 27.93 33.03 10.45
C ILE A 181 27.13 34.17 11.05
N TYR A 182 26.36 34.83 10.19
CA TYR A 182 25.44 35.89 10.55
C TYR A 182 24.02 35.49 10.16
N VAL A 183 23.07 35.75 11.04
CA VAL A 183 21.63 35.59 10.77
C VAL A 183 20.95 36.92 10.98
N ASN A 184 20.21 37.39 9.98
CA ASN A 184 19.49 38.67 10.00
C ASN A 184 20.38 39.86 10.42
N GLY A 185 21.60 39.91 9.86
CA GLY A 185 22.57 40.98 10.12
C GLY A 185 23.35 40.84 11.44
N LYS A 186 23.03 39.86 12.28
CA LYS A 186 23.66 39.64 13.59
C LYS A 186 24.68 38.52 13.52
N LEU A 187 25.89 38.76 14.04
CA LEU A 187 26.91 37.71 14.21
C LEU A 187 26.45 36.67 15.24
N GLU A 188 26.46 35.40 14.86
CA GLU A 188 26.04 34.30 15.74
C GLU A 188 27.18 33.34 16.10
N THR A 189 28.00 32.99 15.11
CA THR A 189 29.05 31.97 15.23
C THR A 189 30.38 32.52 14.70
N THR A 190 31.48 32.18 15.37
CA THR A 190 32.85 32.54 14.96
C THR A 190 33.75 31.34 15.27
N GLU A 191 34.42 30.84 14.24
CA GLU A 191 35.18 29.59 14.29
C GLU A 191 36.56 29.78 13.67
N THR A 192 37.56 29.04 14.16
CA THR A 192 38.98 29.18 13.75
C THR A 192 39.65 27.85 13.41
N SER A 193 38.86 26.78 13.29
CA SER A 193 39.37 25.43 12.97
C SER A 193 39.91 25.35 11.54
N GLN A 194 39.25 26.03 10.60
CA GLN A 194 39.63 26.08 9.18
C GLN A 194 40.49 27.31 8.88
N ARG A 195 41.58 27.14 8.11
CA ARG A 195 42.56 28.18 7.78
C ARG A 195 43.40 27.81 6.56
N GLY A 196 43.81 28.82 5.78
CA GLY A 196 44.54 28.64 4.53
C GLY A 196 43.63 28.66 3.30
N LYS A 197 44.05 27.98 2.22
CA LYS A 197 43.29 27.97 0.96
C LYS A 197 42.11 27.02 1.06
N ILE A 198 41.01 27.37 0.39
CA ILE A 198 39.83 26.50 0.24
C ILE A 198 40.22 25.28 -0.58
N LEU A 199 39.89 24.10 -0.08
CA LEU A 199 40.10 22.84 -0.77
C LEU A 199 38.84 22.49 -1.56
N TYR A 200 38.96 22.38 -2.87
CA TYR A 200 37.88 21.89 -3.74
C TYR A 200 38.10 20.43 -4.11
N PRO A 201 37.02 19.68 -4.37
CA PRO A 201 37.11 18.31 -4.87
C PRO A 201 37.62 18.29 -6.32
N GLN A 202 38.06 17.12 -6.80
CA GLN A 202 38.46 16.96 -8.21
C GLN A 202 37.27 17.04 -9.18
N LYS A 203 36.08 16.71 -8.71
CA LYS A 203 34.80 16.70 -9.41
C LYS A 203 33.70 16.98 -8.40
N ALA A 204 32.81 17.91 -8.71
CA ALA A 204 31.58 18.19 -7.94
C ALA A 204 30.67 19.11 -8.75
N PRO A 205 29.33 18.95 -8.69
CA PRO A 205 28.43 19.91 -9.30
C PRO A 205 28.39 21.22 -8.49
N TYR A 206 28.12 22.34 -9.17
CA TYR A 206 27.82 23.62 -8.54
C TYR A 206 26.31 23.86 -8.59
N VAL A 207 25.63 23.82 -7.45
CA VAL A 207 24.16 23.82 -7.41
C VAL A 207 23.58 24.79 -6.39
N ILE A 208 22.39 25.31 -6.71
CA ILE A 208 21.49 26.04 -5.79
C ILE A 208 20.27 25.15 -5.50
N GLY A 209 19.80 25.17 -4.26
CA GLY A 209 18.56 24.50 -3.83
C GLY A 209 18.70 23.00 -3.57
N SER A 210 19.92 22.49 -3.46
CA SER A 210 20.19 21.15 -2.96
C SER A 210 21.60 21.10 -2.39
N TYR A 211 21.84 20.20 -1.44
CA TYR A 211 23.15 19.61 -1.16
C TYR A 211 23.33 18.47 -2.17
N VAL A 212 24.46 18.38 -2.87
CA VAL A 212 24.69 17.34 -3.89
C VAL A 212 26.18 17.05 -4.01
N ASP A 213 26.54 15.79 -3.94
CA ASP A 213 27.83 15.23 -4.35
C ASP A 213 27.59 13.96 -5.20
N ASP A 214 28.54 13.02 -5.29
CA ASP A 214 28.41 11.85 -6.17
C ASP A 214 27.43 10.76 -5.65
N ASP A 215 27.15 10.69 -4.35
CA ASP A 215 26.32 9.65 -3.72
C ASP A 215 25.25 10.16 -2.74
N GLU A 216 25.30 11.43 -2.35
CA GLU A 216 24.32 12.09 -1.48
C GLU A 216 23.55 13.20 -2.21
N THR A 217 22.30 13.38 -1.80
CA THR A 217 21.45 14.48 -2.27
C THR A 217 20.48 14.87 -1.18
N HIS A 218 20.62 16.10 -0.67
CA HIS A 218 19.69 16.67 0.31
C HIS A 218 19.04 17.95 -0.24
N PRO A 219 17.85 17.82 -0.84
CA PRO A 219 17.17 18.90 -1.54
C PRO A 219 16.64 19.95 -0.57
N HIS A 220 16.65 21.22 -0.99
CA HIS A 220 15.98 22.26 -0.24
C HIS A 220 14.46 22.09 -0.33
N HIS A 221 13.77 22.19 0.80
CA HIS A 221 12.31 22.31 0.83
C HIS A 221 11.91 23.65 1.46
N GLY A 222 11.46 24.58 0.61
CA GLY A 222 11.16 25.94 0.99
C GLY A 222 11.43 26.95 -0.13
N ARG A 223 11.61 28.22 0.24
CA ARG A 223 11.74 29.32 -0.71
C ARG A 223 13.17 29.79 -0.78
N ILE A 224 13.71 29.99 -1.97
CA ILE A 224 14.97 30.71 -2.19
C ILE A 224 14.66 31.99 -2.97
N ARG A 225 15.10 33.12 -2.43
CA ARG A 225 14.89 34.44 -3.02
C ARG A 225 16.12 34.96 -3.74
N GLU A 226 17.27 34.92 -3.08
CA GLU A 226 18.49 35.56 -3.54
C GLU A 226 19.71 34.82 -3.00
N VAL A 227 20.74 34.68 -3.83
CA VAL A 227 22.03 34.08 -3.44
C VAL A 227 23.17 34.92 -4.03
N LYS A 228 24.20 35.23 -3.23
CA LYS A 228 25.40 35.98 -3.62
C LYS A 228 26.66 35.30 -3.14
N VAL A 229 27.71 35.31 -3.96
CA VAL A 229 29.04 34.76 -3.65
C VAL A 229 30.11 35.81 -3.94
N PHE A 230 31.09 35.94 -3.04
CA PHE A 230 32.21 36.88 -3.12
C PHE A 230 33.53 36.15 -2.89
N THR A 231 34.63 36.71 -3.41
CA THR A 231 36.01 36.22 -3.21
C THR A 231 36.73 36.87 -2.03
N GLU A 232 36.00 37.62 -1.21
CA GLU A 232 36.50 38.29 -0.01
C GLU A 232 35.54 38.10 1.16
N ALA A 233 36.07 38.15 2.39
CA ALA A 233 35.26 38.19 3.59
C ALA A 233 34.77 39.63 3.82
N VAL A 234 33.47 39.84 3.66
CA VAL A 234 32.85 41.17 3.84
C VAL A 234 32.90 41.61 5.31
N SER A 235 32.86 42.92 5.53
CA SER A 235 32.85 43.50 6.88
C SER A 235 31.51 43.31 7.58
N VAL A 236 31.51 43.32 8.92
CA VAL A 236 30.28 43.26 9.74
C VAL A 236 29.32 44.40 9.37
N ALA A 237 29.85 45.61 9.13
CA ALA A 237 29.07 46.77 8.73
C ALA A 237 28.36 46.53 7.38
N TRP A 238 29.03 45.86 6.43
CA TRP A 238 28.41 45.49 5.17
C TRP A 238 27.28 44.48 5.37
N VAL A 239 27.48 43.46 6.21
CA VAL A 239 26.44 42.45 6.49
C VAL A 239 25.19 43.08 7.11
N GLN A 240 25.37 44.02 8.03
CA GLN A 240 24.28 44.79 8.63
C GLN A 240 23.56 45.65 7.58
N GLN A 241 24.32 46.42 6.79
CA GLN A 241 23.76 47.26 5.74
C GLN A 241 23.02 46.44 4.65
N GLU A 242 23.53 45.27 4.30
CA GLU A 242 22.90 44.39 3.32
C GLU A 242 21.59 43.81 3.84
N PHE A 243 21.54 43.43 5.11
CA PHE A 243 20.29 43.01 5.76
C PHE A 243 19.27 44.15 5.82
N GLU A 244 19.70 45.36 6.22
CA GLU A 244 18.82 46.53 6.37
C GLU A 244 18.06 46.89 5.09
N LYS A 245 18.66 46.65 3.90
CA LYS A 245 17.98 46.88 2.60
C LYS A 245 16.71 46.04 2.44
N GLN A 246 16.63 44.89 3.09
CA GLN A 246 15.53 43.93 2.96
C GLN A 246 14.98 43.45 4.31
N ALA A 247 15.21 44.20 5.40
CA ALA A 247 14.86 43.78 6.77
C ALA A 247 13.35 43.52 6.99
N ALA A 248 12.49 44.09 6.13
CA ALA A 248 11.06 43.82 6.13
C ALA A 248 10.75 42.32 5.91
N LEU A 249 11.54 41.60 5.10
CA LEU A 249 11.32 40.17 4.81
C LEU A 249 11.46 39.29 6.05
N ALA A 250 12.42 39.61 6.93
CA ALA A 250 12.63 38.87 8.18
C ALA A 250 11.56 39.15 9.24
N SER A 251 10.79 40.23 9.05
CA SER A 251 9.67 40.62 9.93
C SER A 251 8.34 40.03 9.47
N GLU A 252 8.28 39.40 8.29
CA GLU A 252 7.09 38.72 7.81
C GLU A 252 6.74 37.51 8.68
N ALA A 253 5.44 37.26 8.80
CA ALA A 253 4.95 36.05 9.44
C ALA A 253 5.45 34.82 8.66
N ALA A 254 5.68 33.72 9.40
CA ALA A 254 5.94 32.44 8.78
C ALA A 254 4.83 32.10 7.78
N ASN A 255 5.23 31.85 6.55
CA ASN A 255 4.37 31.44 5.46
C ASN A 255 4.95 30.16 4.90
N ALA A 256 4.65 29.04 5.56
CA ALA A 256 4.97 27.72 5.04
C ALA A 256 4.20 27.55 3.73
N ALA A 257 4.89 27.09 2.68
CA ALA A 257 4.28 26.85 1.38
C ALA A 257 2.90 26.20 1.53
N GLU A 258 1.91 26.80 0.88
CA GLU A 258 0.61 26.16 0.75
C GLU A 258 0.85 24.85 -0.02
N ARG A 259 0.67 23.72 0.68
CA ARG A 259 0.80 22.37 0.10
C ARG A 259 0.04 22.33 -1.22
N GLN A 260 0.57 21.63 -2.20
CA GLN A 260 -0.15 21.44 -3.46
C GLN A 260 -1.46 20.68 -3.19
N LEU A 261 -2.59 21.21 -3.66
CA LEU A 261 -3.85 20.50 -3.63
C LEU A 261 -3.77 19.27 -4.54
N GLU A 262 -4.00 18.10 -3.97
CA GLU A 262 -3.96 16.80 -4.66
C GLU A 262 -5.19 15.96 -4.31
N LEU A 263 -5.60 15.09 -5.24
CA LEU A 263 -6.63 14.08 -5.00
C LEU A 263 -5.99 12.94 -4.20
N ALA A 264 -6.30 12.88 -2.91
CA ALA A 264 -5.98 11.74 -2.06
C ALA A 264 -6.76 10.50 -2.51
N LEU A 265 -8.00 10.69 -2.98
CA LEU A 265 -8.82 9.68 -3.63
C LEU A 265 -9.48 10.25 -4.88
N LEU A 266 -9.36 9.51 -5.99
CA LEU A 266 -10.01 9.88 -7.24
C LEU A 266 -11.54 9.74 -7.15
N PRO A 267 -12.29 10.51 -7.95
CA PRO A 267 -13.74 10.47 -7.93
C PRO A 267 -14.34 9.11 -8.24
N TYR A 268 -15.23 8.65 -7.37
CA TYR A 268 -16.00 7.42 -7.54
C TYR A 268 -17.49 7.69 -7.30
N LEU A 269 -18.33 6.75 -7.76
CA LEU A 269 -19.78 6.85 -7.71
C LEU A 269 -20.34 5.96 -6.61
N HIS A 270 -21.28 6.49 -5.86
CA HIS A 270 -22.13 5.77 -4.92
C HIS A 270 -23.59 5.88 -5.41
N VAL A 271 -24.17 4.75 -5.81
CA VAL A 271 -25.54 4.71 -6.34
C VAL A 271 -26.52 4.69 -5.18
N VAL A 272 -27.38 5.70 -5.11
CA VAL A 272 -28.41 5.80 -4.07
C VAL A 272 -29.67 5.07 -4.52
N ASP A 273 -30.12 5.32 -5.74
CA ASP A 273 -31.26 4.66 -6.39
C ASP A 273 -31.19 4.80 -7.92
N ASP A 274 -32.28 4.53 -8.63
CA ASP A 274 -32.36 4.56 -10.10
C ASP A 274 -32.33 5.97 -10.74
N ARG A 275 -32.30 7.03 -9.91
CA ARG A 275 -32.29 8.44 -10.32
C ARG A 275 -31.28 9.29 -9.54
N ASN A 276 -30.65 8.73 -8.51
CA ASN A 276 -29.78 9.46 -7.61
C ASN A 276 -28.42 8.77 -7.48
N VAL A 277 -27.34 9.54 -7.67
CA VAL A 277 -25.97 9.10 -7.50
C VAL A 277 -25.20 10.15 -6.71
N THR A 278 -24.40 9.73 -5.75
CA THR A 278 -23.43 10.58 -5.06
C THR A 278 -22.06 10.37 -5.66
N ILE A 279 -21.38 11.44 -6.05
CA ILE A 279 -19.97 11.42 -6.44
C ILE A 279 -19.13 11.79 -5.23
N MET A 280 -18.15 10.94 -4.93
CA MET A 280 -17.28 11.07 -3.76
C MET A 280 -15.81 11.13 -4.18
N TRP A 281 -15.00 11.95 -3.52
CA TRP A 281 -13.54 12.02 -3.71
C TRP A 281 -12.86 12.57 -2.46
N ASP A 282 -11.54 12.46 -2.34
CA ASP A 282 -10.79 12.99 -1.20
C ASP A 282 -9.65 13.89 -1.70
N THR A 283 -9.39 14.96 -0.95
CA THR A 283 -8.26 15.86 -1.18
C THR A 283 -7.38 15.96 0.05
N ASN A 284 -6.09 16.16 -0.18
CA ASN A 284 -5.11 16.30 0.91
C ASN A 284 -5.30 17.61 1.72
N LEU A 285 -6.15 18.53 1.26
CA LEU A 285 -6.43 19.84 1.87
C LEU A 285 -7.92 20.14 1.86
N LEU A 286 -8.40 20.97 2.78
CA LEU A 286 -9.80 21.41 2.76
C LEU A 286 -10.06 22.20 1.45
N ALA A 287 -11.06 21.79 0.69
CA ALA A 287 -11.35 22.40 -0.61
C ALA A 287 -12.84 22.37 -0.95
N SER A 288 -13.22 23.11 -1.99
CA SER A 288 -14.59 23.09 -2.49
C SER A 288 -15.01 21.72 -3.01
N SER A 289 -16.29 21.38 -2.81
CA SER A 289 -16.88 20.13 -3.30
C SER A 289 -17.74 20.40 -4.53
N GLN A 290 -17.16 20.42 -5.74
CA GLN A 290 -17.89 20.70 -6.99
C GLN A 290 -17.85 19.51 -7.96
N VAL A 291 -18.99 19.22 -8.58
CA VAL A 291 -19.13 18.23 -9.67
C VAL A 291 -19.73 18.91 -10.88
N HIS A 292 -18.98 18.90 -11.97
CA HIS A 292 -19.49 19.23 -13.29
C HIS A 292 -20.03 17.95 -13.93
N TYR A 293 -21.24 17.96 -14.49
CA TYR A 293 -21.84 16.78 -15.12
C TYR A 293 -22.76 17.11 -16.30
N GLY A 294 -23.15 16.12 -17.11
CA GLY A 294 -24.09 16.33 -18.22
C GLY A 294 -24.18 15.15 -19.16
N VAL A 295 -24.99 15.23 -20.21
CA VAL A 295 -25.19 14.12 -21.18
C VAL A 295 -24.15 14.11 -22.31
N THR A 296 -23.19 15.04 -22.25
CA THR A 296 -22.04 15.13 -23.15
C THR A 296 -20.77 15.35 -22.33
N SER A 297 -19.61 15.05 -22.89
CA SER A 297 -18.31 15.22 -22.23
C SER A 297 -17.97 16.66 -21.81
N LYS A 298 -18.77 17.66 -22.24
CA LYS A 298 -18.62 19.07 -21.81
C LYS A 298 -19.06 19.32 -20.38
N CYS A 299 -19.86 18.44 -19.78
CA CYS A 299 -20.33 18.53 -18.40
C CYS A 299 -20.96 19.91 -18.06
N GLU A 300 -22.05 20.25 -18.75
CA GLU A 300 -22.66 21.59 -18.77
C GLU A 300 -23.47 21.95 -17.50
N LEU A 301 -23.70 20.99 -16.60
CA LEU A 301 -24.39 21.16 -15.32
C LEU A 301 -23.37 21.17 -14.18
N LEU A 302 -23.72 21.81 -13.07
CA LEU A 302 -22.88 21.89 -11.86
C LEU A 302 -23.71 21.51 -10.64
N ALA A 303 -23.16 20.65 -9.79
CA ALA A 303 -23.65 20.35 -8.46
C ALA A 303 -22.54 20.66 -7.45
N THR A 304 -22.91 21.13 -6.27
CA THR A 304 -21.96 21.49 -5.20
C THR A 304 -22.42 20.96 -3.86
N ALA A 305 -21.48 20.74 -2.95
CA ALA A 305 -21.75 20.42 -1.54
C ALA A 305 -20.88 21.30 -0.62
N ALA A 306 -20.93 21.04 0.69
CA ALA A 306 -20.09 21.73 1.65
C ALA A 306 -18.60 21.44 1.38
N ASP A 307 -17.76 22.45 1.63
CA ASP A 307 -16.31 22.32 1.52
C ASP A 307 -15.81 21.36 2.60
N GLU A 308 -15.16 20.28 2.17
CA GLU A 308 -14.63 19.23 3.02
C GLU A 308 -13.31 18.73 2.43
N ARG A 309 -12.63 17.80 3.12
CA ARG A 309 -11.52 17.04 2.52
C ARG A 309 -12.07 15.82 1.78
N ILE A 310 -13.03 15.15 2.41
CA ILE A 310 -13.83 14.08 1.82
C ILE A 310 -15.08 14.72 1.26
N HIS A 311 -15.11 14.80 -0.07
CA HIS A 311 -16.17 15.49 -0.79
C HIS A 311 -17.29 14.50 -1.12
N GLU A 312 -18.53 14.92 -0.91
CA GLU A 312 -19.74 14.16 -1.25
C GLU A 312 -20.72 15.06 -1.99
N VAL A 313 -20.93 14.85 -3.29
CA VAL A 313 -21.86 15.67 -4.09
C VAL A 313 -22.92 14.77 -4.71
N ARG A 314 -24.18 14.96 -4.30
CA ARG A 314 -25.32 14.21 -4.82
C ARG A 314 -25.84 14.83 -6.12
N LEU A 315 -25.96 13.99 -7.14
CA LEU A 315 -26.71 14.22 -8.37
C LEU A 315 -28.09 13.54 -8.24
N ALA A 316 -29.16 14.28 -8.51
CA ALA A 316 -30.54 13.82 -8.40
C ALA A 316 -31.28 13.95 -9.74
N ASP A 317 -32.45 13.32 -9.84
CA ASP A 317 -33.35 13.37 -11.00
C ASP A 317 -32.70 12.94 -12.34
N LEU A 318 -31.73 12.02 -12.25
CA LEU A 318 -31.06 11.45 -13.41
C LEU A 318 -32.01 10.51 -14.16
N LYS A 319 -31.90 10.50 -15.49
CA LYS A 319 -32.69 9.63 -16.35
C LYS A 319 -32.05 8.26 -16.45
N THR A 320 -32.80 7.23 -16.07
CA THR A 320 -32.36 5.85 -16.19
C THR A 320 -32.12 5.45 -17.65
N GLY A 321 -31.08 4.66 -17.91
CA GLY A 321 -30.61 4.26 -19.23
C GLY A 321 -29.87 5.37 -20.00
N MET A 322 -29.77 6.58 -19.44
CA MET A 322 -29.07 7.70 -20.06
C MET A 322 -27.63 7.77 -19.58
N GLN A 323 -26.70 7.91 -20.52
CA GLN A 323 -25.28 8.11 -20.21
C GLN A 323 -25.03 9.57 -19.82
N TYR A 324 -24.37 9.75 -18.68
CA TYR A 324 -23.87 11.01 -18.16
C TYR A 324 -22.35 11.02 -18.18
N PHE A 325 -21.77 12.22 -18.23
CA PHE A 325 -20.35 12.50 -18.06
C PHE A 325 -20.19 13.40 -16.84
N TYR A 326 -19.07 13.29 -16.13
CA TYR A 326 -18.75 14.17 -15.01
C TYR A 326 -17.25 14.36 -14.81
N PHE A 327 -16.86 15.45 -14.16
CA PHE A 327 -15.56 15.61 -13.50
C PHE A 327 -15.76 16.39 -12.20
N VAL A 328 -14.81 16.25 -11.26
CA VAL A 328 -14.85 17.01 -10.00
C VAL A 328 -13.88 18.17 -10.06
N GLU A 329 -14.20 19.22 -9.30
CA GLU A 329 -13.37 20.38 -9.11
C GLU A 329 -13.28 20.71 -7.61
N SER A 330 -12.06 20.88 -7.13
CA SER A 330 -11.75 21.28 -5.77
C SER A 330 -10.88 22.52 -5.76
N THR A 331 -11.30 23.53 -5.01
CA THR A 331 -10.58 24.79 -4.85
C THR A 331 -10.31 25.05 -3.37
N THR A 332 -9.04 25.21 -2.97
CA THR A 332 -8.70 25.58 -1.57
C THR A 332 -9.13 27.01 -1.25
N ALA A 333 -9.18 27.37 0.03
CA ALA A 333 -9.37 28.76 0.45
C ALA A 333 -8.28 29.71 -0.09
N GLY A 334 -7.06 29.20 -0.36
CA GLY A 334 -5.97 29.94 -0.99
C GLY A 334 -6.09 30.04 -2.52
N GLY A 335 -7.11 29.43 -3.12
CA GLY A 335 -7.41 29.51 -4.56
C GLY A 335 -6.71 28.45 -5.41
N GLN A 336 -6.04 27.47 -4.82
CA GLN A 336 -5.50 26.34 -5.58
C GLN A 336 -6.63 25.49 -6.10
N LYS A 337 -6.66 25.26 -7.41
CA LYS A 337 -7.74 24.54 -8.10
C LYS A 337 -7.22 23.24 -8.68
N LEU A 338 -7.98 22.17 -8.47
CA LEU A 338 -7.71 20.82 -8.93
C LEU A 338 -8.95 20.26 -9.61
N THR A 339 -8.79 19.70 -10.82
CA THR A 339 -9.88 19.05 -11.57
C THR A 339 -9.52 17.61 -11.89
N SER A 340 -10.49 16.69 -11.80
CA SER A 340 -10.29 15.32 -12.28
C SER A 340 -10.41 15.20 -13.79
N ASP A 341 -10.01 14.03 -14.33
CA ASP A 341 -10.40 13.60 -15.67
C ASP A 341 -11.94 13.47 -15.78
N VAL A 342 -12.45 13.58 -17.01
CA VAL A 342 -13.88 13.34 -17.30
C VAL A 342 -14.17 11.84 -17.28
N ALA A 343 -15.08 11.42 -16.42
CA ALA A 343 -15.64 10.07 -16.33
C ALA A 343 -17.08 10.03 -16.87
N LYS A 344 -17.65 8.84 -17.12
CA LYS A 344 -18.96 8.69 -17.79
C LYS A 344 -19.84 7.55 -17.30
N PHE A 345 -20.92 7.81 -16.57
CA PHE A 345 -21.74 6.74 -15.98
C PHE A 345 -23.12 6.61 -16.62
N THR A 346 -23.69 5.40 -16.55
CA THR A 346 -25.10 5.15 -16.88
C THR A 346 -25.76 4.45 -15.70
N ILE A 347 -26.96 4.88 -15.32
CA ILE A 347 -27.77 4.22 -14.28
C ILE A 347 -28.79 3.33 -14.96
N HIS A 348 -28.89 2.06 -14.57
CA HIS A 348 -29.90 1.13 -15.09
C HIS A 348 -30.95 0.77 -14.03
N LEU A 349 -32.22 0.66 -14.46
CA LEU A 349 -33.35 0.23 -13.63
C LEU A 349 -33.34 -1.29 -13.59
N ASN A 350 -33.31 -1.86 -12.39
CA ASN A 350 -33.46 -3.30 -12.24
C ASN A 350 -34.95 -3.65 -12.05
N GLN A 351 -35.54 -4.38 -12.99
CA GLN A 351 -36.87 -4.95 -12.79
C GLN A 351 -36.80 -6.15 -11.84
N GLY A 352 -36.98 -5.87 -10.54
CA GLY A 352 -37.21 -6.88 -9.50
C GLY A 352 -36.05 -7.15 -8.54
N VAL A 353 -34.95 -6.38 -8.59
CA VAL A 353 -33.88 -6.43 -7.57
C VAL A 353 -33.61 -5.02 -7.02
N PRO A 354 -33.39 -4.81 -5.71
CA PRO A 354 -33.41 -3.47 -5.09
C PRO A 354 -32.22 -2.55 -5.39
N SER A 355 -31.33 -2.84 -6.35
CA SER A 355 -30.10 -2.06 -6.56
C SER A 355 -29.97 -1.55 -7.99
N ALA A 356 -29.83 -0.23 -8.16
CA ALA A 356 -29.45 0.41 -9.41
C ALA A 356 -27.97 0.12 -9.73
N MET A 357 -27.66 -0.16 -11.00
CA MET A 357 -26.29 -0.40 -11.45
C MET A 357 -25.69 0.85 -12.06
N VAL A 358 -24.41 1.09 -11.76
CA VAL A 358 -23.59 2.11 -12.41
C VAL A 358 -22.43 1.46 -13.13
N SER A 359 -22.29 1.79 -14.41
CA SER A 359 -21.10 1.53 -15.19
C SER A 359 -20.16 2.74 -15.08
N VAL A 360 -19.21 2.73 -14.13
CA VAL A 360 -17.96 3.54 -14.14
C VAL A 360 -17.13 3.30 -12.89
N VAL A 361 -15.81 3.13 -13.05
CA VAL A 361 -14.71 3.90 -12.42
C VAL A 361 -13.42 3.49 -13.16
N ASN A 362 -12.78 4.42 -13.89
CA ASN A 362 -11.56 4.09 -14.62
C ASN A 362 -10.27 4.24 -13.80
N ARG A 363 -10.33 4.72 -12.54
CA ARG A 363 -9.18 4.72 -11.62
C ARG A 363 -9.58 4.73 -10.13
N SER A 364 -8.98 3.86 -9.30
CA SER A 364 -9.14 3.88 -7.83
C SER A 364 -7.81 3.59 -7.13
N THR A 365 -7.61 4.16 -5.94
CA THR A 365 -6.47 3.86 -5.05
C THR A 365 -6.90 2.78 -4.06
N LEU A 366 -6.17 1.67 -4.05
CA LEU A 366 -6.42 0.54 -3.18
C LEU A 366 -5.80 0.74 -1.78
N PRO A 367 -6.30 0.03 -0.75
CA PRO A 367 -5.66 -0.06 0.57
C PRO A 367 -4.17 -0.43 0.53
N THR A 368 -3.74 -1.20 -0.49
CA THR A 368 -2.33 -1.54 -0.74
C THR A 368 -1.45 -0.35 -1.16
N GLY A 369 -2.01 0.86 -1.33
CA GLY A 369 -1.33 2.02 -1.89
C GLY A 369 -1.03 1.92 -3.39
N ARG A 370 -1.50 0.86 -4.06
CA ARG A 370 -1.47 0.71 -5.53
C ARG A 370 -2.70 1.37 -6.16
N ARG A 371 -2.59 1.70 -7.45
CA ARG A 371 -3.72 2.22 -8.23
C ARG A 371 -4.25 1.11 -9.13
N ILE A 372 -5.55 1.06 -9.35
CA ILE A 372 -6.18 0.26 -10.41
C ILE A 372 -6.81 1.18 -11.42
N SER A 373 -6.84 0.74 -12.68
CA SER A 373 -7.44 1.51 -13.77
C SER A 373 -8.00 0.61 -14.87
N PRO A 374 -9.08 -0.14 -14.56
CA PRO A 374 -9.66 -1.09 -15.51
C PRO A 374 -10.10 -0.41 -16.82
N VAL A 375 -10.01 -1.16 -17.91
CA VAL A 375 -10.46 -0.74 -19.25
C VAL A 375 -11.75 -1.47 -19.67
N GLY A 376 -12.45 -0.95 -20.66
CA GLY A 376 -13.73 -1.52 -21.10
C GLY A 376 -14.90 -1.10 -20.21
N ASP A 377 -16.01 -1.82 -20.32
CA ASP A 377 -17.21 -1.57 -19.54
C ASP A 377 -17.16 -2.31 -18.20
N LEU A 378 -17.83 -1.77 -17.18
CA LEU A 378 -17.83 -2.34 -15.83
C LEU A 378 -19.23 -2.50 -15.27
N ILE A 379 -19.46 -3.59 -14.54
CA ILE A 379 -20.63 -3.82 -13.69
C ILE A 379 -20.19 -3.91 -12.23
N THR A 380 -20.76 -2.99 -11.46
CA THR A 380 -20.86 -2.85 -10.00
C THR A 380 -21.76 -3.82 -9.24
N PHE A 381 -21.34 -4.57 -8.21
CA PHE A 381 -22.31 -5.14 -7.24
C PHE A 381 -21.70 -5.43 -5.85
N SER A 382 -22.54 -5.48 -4.81
CA SER A 382 -22.13 -5.99 -3.50
C SER A 382 -21.88 -7.50 -3.59
N GLY A 383 -20.65 -7.93 -3.33
CA GLY A 383 -20.24 -9.33 -3.52
C GLY A 383 -18.74 -9.51 -3.74
N ARG A 384 -18.33 -10.76 -3.96
CA ARG A 384 -17.01 -11.22 -4.36
C ARG A 384 -17.16 -12.30 -5.44
N PRO A 385 -17.08 -11.96 -6.75
CA PRO A 385 -17.22 -12.93 -7.82
C PRO A 385 -15.96 -13.80 -7.92
N VAL A 386 -16.10 -15.10 -7.64
CA VAL A 386 -15.00 -16.07 -7.57
C VAL A 386 -14.90 -16.97 -8.82
N ASP A 387 -15.93 -16.99 -9.66
CA ASP A 387 -15.97 -17.73 -10.92
C ASP A 387 -16.96 -17.07 -11.92
N ILE A 388 -16.79 -17.32 -13.22
CA ILE A 388 -17.60 -16.76 -14.29
C ILE A 388 -17.62 -17.70 -15.49
N GLU A 389 -18.79 -17.87 -16.12
CA GLU A 389 -19.00 -18.80 -17.23
C GLU A 389 -19.96 -18.20 -18.26
N THR A 390 -19.67 -18.36 -19.55
CA THR A 390 -20.57 -17.90 -20.62
C THR A 390 -21.57 -18.99 -20.99
N SER A 391 -22.81 -18.61 -21.29
CA SER A 391 -23.79 -19.53 -21.87
C SER A 391 -23.29 -20.07 -23.21
N ARG A 392 -23.67 -21.30 -23.57
CA ARG A 392 -23.23 -21.94 -24.83
C ARG A 392 -23.58 -21.15 -26.09
N ASP A 393 -24.64 -20.34 -26.05
CA ASP A 393 -25.03 -19.46 -27.16
C ASP A 393 -24.30 -18.10 -27.17
N GLY A 394 -23.44 -17.83 -26.19
CA GLY A 394 -22.65 -16.60 -26.10
C GLY A 394 -23.44 -15.36 -25.65
N LYS A 395 -24.72 -15.50 -25.32
CA LYS A 395 -25.62 -14.37 -25.04
C LYS A 395 -25.67 -13.95 -23.58
N HIS A 396 -25.32 -14.84 -22.66
CA HIS A 396 -25.40 -14.58 -21.23
C HIS A 396 -24.10 -14.96 -20.54
N VAL A 397 -23.80 -14.26 -19.46
CA VAL A 397 -22.63 -14.49 -18.61
C VAL A 397 -23.12 -14.74 -17.20
N PHE A 398 -22.83 -15.93 -16.68
CA PHE A 398 -23.15 -16.36 -15.34
C PHE A 398 -21.98 -16.08 -14.41
N ILE A 399 -22.25 -15.54 -13.22
CA ILE A 399 -21.24 -15.12 -12.26
C ILE A 399 -21.51 -15.81 -10.93
N LYS A 400 -20.51 -16.55 -10.44
CA LYS A 400 -20.51 -17.15 -9.12
C LYS A 400 -19.96 -16.14 -8.11
N ASP A 401 -20.85 -15.60 -7.31
CA ASP A 401 -20.52 -14.71 -6.19
C ASP A 401 -20.31 -15.52 -4.90
N LYS A 402 -19.80 -14.91 -3.82
CA LYS A 402 -19.63 -15.56 -2.50
C LYS A 402 -20.92 -16.18 -1.95
N SER A 403 -22.08 -15.73 -2.39
CA SER A 403 -23.37 -16.23 -1.92
C SER A 403 -24.49 -16.20 -2.95
N SER A 404 -24.22 -15.91 -4.22
CA SER A 404 -25.27 -15.75 -5.23
C SER A 404 -24.80 -16.22 -6.61
N LEU A 405 -25.75 -16.68 -7.43
CA LEU A 405 -25.59 -16.79 -8.86
C LEU A 405 -26.20 -15.54 -9.51
N ARG A 406 -25.44 -14.85 -10.34
CA ARG A 406 -25.89 -13.69 -11.12
C ARG A 406 -25.81 -14.00 -12.60
N VAL A 407 -26.68 -13.38 -13.39
CA VAL A 407 -26.66 -13.49 -14.86
C VAL A 407 -26.66 -12.10 -15.48
N VAL A 408 -25.78 -11.90 -16.45
CA VAL A 408 -25.61 -10.66 -17.22
C VAL A 408 -25.86 -10.96 -18.69
N ASP A 409 -26.54 -10.07 -19.41
CA ASP A 409 -26.61 -10.13 -20.87
C ASP A 409 -25.25 -9.72 -21.45
N ALA A 410 -24.67 -10.54 -22.32
CA ALA A 410 -23.33 -10.34 -22.84
C ALA A 410 -23.21 -9.11 -23.77
N VAL A 411 -24.32 -8.72 -24.42
CA VAL A 411 -24.36 -7.68 -25.45
C VAL A 411 -24.79 -6.34 -24.88
N THR A 412 -25.87 -6.28 -24.09
CA THR A 412 -26.27 -5.05 -23.40
C THR A 412 -25.38 -4.76 -22.19
N PHE A 413 -24.76 -5.80 -21.63
CA PHE A 413 -23.96 -5.75 -20.41
C PHE A 413 -24.74 -5.18 -19.22
N GLU A 414 -25.94 -5.73 -19.07
CA GLU A 414 -26.84 -5.45 -17.96
C GLU A 414 -27.02 -6.72 -17.11
N LEU A 415 -27.07 -6.54 -15.79
CA LEU A 415 -27.43 -7.60 -14.86
C LEU A 415 -28.91 -7.92 -15.04
N VAL A 416 -29.17 -9.14 -15.51
CA VAL A 416 -30.48 -9.63 -15.90
C VAL A 416 -31.25 -10.18 -14.69
N ASP A 417 -30.61 -11.02 -13.88
CA ASP A 417 -31.23 -11.63 -12.69
C ASP A 417 -30.17 -12.12 -11.70
N SER A 418 -30.62 -12.46 -10.48
CA SER A 418 -29.76 -12.99 -9.42
C SER A 418 -30.53 -13.87 -8.45
N VAL A 419 -29.90 -14.95 -7.98
CA VAL A 419 -30.44 -15.83 -6.93
C VAL A 419 -29.41 -15.99 -5.82
N THR A 420 -29.82 -15.72 -4.58
CA THR A 420 -28.98 -15.91 -3.38
C THR A 420 -29.09 -17.33 -2.84
N ILE A 421 -27.95 -17.92 -2.50
CA ILE A 421 -27.79 -19.29 -2.04
C ILE A 421 -27.44 -19.28 -0.56
N LYS A 422 -28.28 -19.94 0.24
CA LYS A 422 -28.10 -20.02 1.69
C LYS A 422 -26.88 -20.88 2.02
N GLY A 423 -26.02 -20.38 2.90
CA GLY A 423 -24.78 -21.07 3.28
C GLY A 423 -23.58 -20.72 2.41
N GLY A 424 -23.81 -20.00 1.31
CA GLY A 424 -22.78 -19.41 0.46
C GLY A 424 -22.16 -20.34 -0.59
N ALA A 425 -21.09 -19.88 -1.24
CA ALA A 425 -20.47 -20.48 -2.41
C ALA A 425 -19.16 -21.21 -2.09
N SER A 426 -18.88 -22.28 -2.84
CA SER A 426 -17.53 -22.85 -2.94
C SER A 426 -16.53 -21.86 -3.54
N LEU A 427 -15.24 -22.21 -3.47
CA LEU A 427 -14.11 -21.42 -3.98
C LEU A 427 -14.14 -21.21 -5.50
N TYR A 428 -14.73 -22.16 -6.22
CA TYR A 428 -14.83 -22.23 -7.67
C TYR A 428 -15.93 -23.24 -8.04
N GLY A 429 -16.37 -23.27 -9.31
CA GLY A 429 -17.27 -24.29 -9.79
C GLY A 429 -18.59 -23.72 -10.27
N LEU A 430 -18.58 -23.42 -11.55
CA LEU A 430 -19.70 -23.01 -12.37
C LEU A 430 -19.57 -23.74 -13.71
N ALA A 431 -20.67 -24.32 -14.22
CA ALA A 431 -20.64 -24.97 -15.54
C ALA A 431 -21.96 -24.73 -16.30
N SER A 432 -21.88 -24.46 -17.60
CA SER A 432 -23.04 -24.25 -18.47
C SER A 432 -23.30 -25.44 -19.41
N GLY A 433 -24.51 -25.99 -19.33
CA GLY A 433 -24.98 -27.10 -20.15
C GLY A 433 -25.59 -26.65 -21.48
N ASN A 434 -25.63 -27.57 -22.45
CA ASN A 434 -26.21 -27.32 -23.78
C ASN A 434 -27.73 -27.13 -23.76
N ASP A 435 -28.40 -27.53 -22.67
CA ASP A 435 -29.85 -27.41 -22.49
C ASP A 435 -30.27 -26.12 -21.75
N GLY A 436 -29.37 -25.13 -21.70
CA GLY A 436 -29.56 -23.85 -21.02
C GLY A 436 -29.48 -23.92 -19.50
N ARG A 437 -29.10 -25.07 -18.93
CA ARG A 437 -28.88 -25.19 -17.48
C ARG A 437 -27.51 -24.66 -17.06
N VAL A 438 -27.45 -24.18 -15.82
CA VAL A 438 -26.22 -23.77 -15.14
C VAL A 438 -26.11 -24.53 -13.83
N TYR A 439 -24.92 -25.06 -13.58
CA TYR A 439 -24.58 -25.84 -12.41
C TYR A 439 -23.66 -25.03 -11.49
N TYR A 440 -23.97 -25.01 -10.20
CA TYR A 440 -23.29 -24.18 -9.21
C TYR A 440 -22.97 -25.00 -7.95
N SER A 441 -21.71 -25.11 -7.55
CA SER A 441 -21.31 -25.82 -6.33
C SER A 441 -21.46 -24.97 -5.05
N ASP A 442 -21.96 -25.56 -3.97
CA ASP A 442 -22.14 -24.90 -2.67
C ASP A 442 -21.00 -25.15 -1.68
N THR A 443 -21.12 -24.63 -0.46
CA THR A 443 -20.15 -24.84 0.64
C THR A 443 -20.35 -26.14 1.42
N LYS A 444 -21.22 -27.06 0.99
CA LYS A 444 -21.55 -28.27 1.75
C LYS A 444 -21.50 -29.50 0.86
N ASN A 445 -22.58 -29.84 0.19
CA ASN A 445 -22.70 -31.08 -0.57
C ASN A 445 -23.75 -31.00 -1.69
N LEU A 446 -24.05 -29.80 -2.19
CA LEU A 446 -25.01 -29.60 -3.28
C LEU A 446 -24.34 -29.01 -4.51
N VAL A 447 -24.83 -29.45 -5.67
CA VAL A 447 -24.72 -28.69 -6.91
C VAL A 447 -26.12 -28.17 -7.25
N HIS A 448 -26.31 -26.87 -7.08
CA HIS A 448 -27.54 -26.19 -7.48
C HIS A 448 -27.64 -26.13 -9.00
N ILE A 449 -28.87 -26.24 -9.51
CA ILE A 449 -29.17 -26.20 -10.93
C ILE A 449 -30.14 -25.07 -11.20
N TYR A 450 -29.80 -24.23 -12.16
CA TYR A 450 -30.63 -23.13 -12.62
C TYR A 450 -30.86 -23.19 -14.12
N ARG A 451 -31.94 -22.58 -14.58
CA ARG A 451 -32.18 -22.32 -16.01
C ARG A 451 -32.70 -20.90 -16.17
N LEU A 452 -32.20 -20.17 -17.16
CA LEU A 452 -32.77 -18.88 -17.55
C LEU A 452 -33.99 -19.14 -18.43
N ASN A 453 -35.16 -18.65 -18.03
CA ASN A 453 -36.39 -18.79 -18.82
C ASN A 453 -36.54 -17.65 -19.85
N ASP A 454 -37.58 -17.73 -20.70
CA ASP A 454 -37.85 -16.74 -21.76
C ASP A 454 -38.18 -15.34 -21.22
N GLN A 455 -38.48 -15.22 -19.92
CA GLN A 455 -38.68 -13.94 -19.22
C GLN A 455 -37.40 -13.44 -18.55
N PHE A 456 -36.25 -14.03 -18.88
CA PHE A 456 -34.94 -13.69 -18.33
C PHE A 456 -34.87 -13.83 -16.80
N LYS A 457 -35.57 -14.82 -16.24
CA LYS A 457 -35.52 -15.16 -14.81
C LYS A 457 -34.86 -16.50 -14.57
N LEU A 458 -34.06 -16.59 -13.51
CA LEU A 458 -33.39 -17.80 -13.05
C LEU A 458 -34.39 -18.70 -12.33
N GLU A 459 -34.83 -19.75 -13.02
CA GLU A 459 -35.64 -20.82 -12.44
C GLU A 459 -34.74 -21.80 -11.69
N THR A 460 -35.07 -22.08 -10.43
CA THR A 460 -34.38 -23.08 -9.62
C THR A 460 -34.92 -24.47 -9.95
N LEU A 461 -34.02 -25.39 -10.27
CA LEU A 461 -34.34 -26.81 -10.47
C LEU A 461 -33.86 -27.64 -9.27
N GLU A 462 -34.28 -28.91 -9.22
CA GLU A 462 -33.86 -29.84 -8.17
C GLU A 462 -32.33 -29.97 -8.15
N PRO A 463 -31.67 -29.70 -7.01
CA PRO A 463 -30.21 -29.77 -6.92
C PRO A 463 -29.71 -31.22 -6.94
N ILE A 464 -28.47 -31.40 -7.39
CA ILE A 464 -27.76 -32.67 -7.22
C ILE A 464 -27.23 -32.73 -5.79
N THR A 465 -27.58 -33.80 -5.08
CA THR A 465 -27.03 -34.09 -3.74
C THR A 465 -25.80 -34.99 -3.87
N LEU A 466 -24.67 -34.49 -3.42
CA LEU A 466 -23.40 -35.20 -3.35
C LEU A 466 -23.25 -35.92 -1.99
N PRO A 467 -22.30 -36.86 -1.86
CA PRO A 467 -21.96 -37.46 -0.57
C PRO A 467 -21.71 -36.40 0.51
N SER A 468 -22.08 -36.70 1.75
CA SER A 468 -21.85 -35.79 2.88
C SER A 468 -20.35 -35.51 3.06
N GLY A 469 -20.03 -34.29 3.49
CA GLY A 469 -18.66 -33.84 3.66
C GLY A 469 -17.88 -33.69 2.35
N SER A 470 -18.54 -33.52 1.20
CA SER A 470 -17.91 -33.36 -0.12
C SER A 470 -17.22 -32.01 -0.31
N PHE A 471 -17.89 -30.92 0.05
CA PHE A 471 -17.45 -29.54 -0.19
C PHE A 471 -17.04 -29.35 -1.67
N PRO A 472 -18.03 -29.39 -2.58
CA PRO A 472 -17.76 -29.38 -4.02
C PRO A 472 -17.01 -28.12 -4.45
N CYS A 473 -16.14 -28.25 -5.44
CA CYS A 473 -15.38 -27.15 -6.04
C CYS A 473 -15.65 -27.11 -7.55
N GLY A 474 -14.61 -27.22 -8.39
CA GLY A 474 -14.71 -27.19 -9.85
C GLY A 474 -15.67 -28.22 -10.44
N LEU A 475 -16.29 -27.82 -11.54
CA LEU A 475 -17.35 -28.53 -12.25
C LEU A 475 -17.01 -28.58 -13.74
N SER A 476 -17.13 -29.76 -14.35
CA SER A 476 -17.06 -29.89 -15.82
C SER A 476 -18.13 -30.83 -16.32
N ILE A 477 -18.79 -30.46 -17.40
CA ILE A 477 -19.74 -31.33 -18.11
C ILE A 477 -18.95 -32.15 -19.14
N SER A 478 -19.30 -33.42 -19.33
CA SER A 478 -18.68 -34.25 -20.36
C SER A 478 -18.98 -33.74 -21.76
N ASP A 479 -18.10 -34.04 -22.72
CA ASP A 479 -18.26 -33.60 -24.12
C ASP A 479 -19.59 -34.07 -24.75
N ASP A 480 -20.10 -35.23 -24.32
CA ASP A 480 -21.39 -35.79 -24.77
C ASP A 480 -22.60 -35.24 -24.00
N GLY A 481 -22.39 -34.38 -23.00
CA GLY A 481 -23.42 -33.73 -22.20
C GLY A 481 -24.17 -34.64 -21.23
N LYS A 482 -23.68 -35.86 -20.95
CA LYS A 482 -24.38 -36.84 -20.11
C LYS A 482 -23.89 -36.91 -18.68
N GLN A 483 -22.67 -36.48 -18.42
CA GLN A 483 -22.03 -36.57 -17.10
C GLN A 483 -21.61 -35.19 -16.61
N LEU A 484 -21.64 -35.02 -15.29
CA LEU A 484 -21.04 -33.91 -14.58
C LEU A 484 -19.92 -34.45 -13.70
N PHE A 485 -18.71 -33.94 -13.90
CA PHE A 485 -17.55 -34.20 -13.08
C PHE A 485 -17.46 -33.13 -12.00
N VAL A 486 -17.35 -33.55 -10.73
CA VAL A 486 -17.37 -32.64 -9.58
C VAL A 486 -16.19 -32.94 -8.66
N CYS A 487 -15.30 -31.96 -8.47
CA CYS A 487 -14.23 -32.06 -7.49
C CYS A 487 -14.82 -32.00 -6.07
N LEU A 488 -14.56 -33.03 -5.26
CA LEU A 488 -14.98 -33.09 -3.86
C LEU A 488 -13.78 -32.74 -2.98
N SER A 489 -13.56 -31.44 -2.75
CA SER A 489 -12.33 -30.92 -2.17
C SER A 489 -11.98 -31.60 -0.84
N LYS A 490 -12.93 -31.68 0.11
CA LYS A 490 -12.65 -32.24 1.44
C LYS A 490 -12.55 -33.76 1.47
N LYS A 491 -13.17 -34.45 0.49
CA LYS A 491 -13.04 -35.91 0.35
C LYS A 491 -11.80 -36.34 -0.43
N ASN A 492 -11.10 -35.41 -1.07
CA ASN A 492 -9.93 -35.70 -1.90
C ASN A 492 -10.27 -36.70 -3.02
N SER A 493 -11.40 -36.47 -3.69
CA SER A 493 -11.95 -37.34 -4.73
C SER A 493 -12.71 -36.56 -5.81
N LEU A 494 -12.97 -37.22 -6.94
CA LEU A 494 -13.83 -36.73 -8.03
C LEU A 494 -15.12 -37.55 -8.07
N ALA A 495 -16.28 -36.89 -8.08
CA ALA A 495 -17.54 -37.53 -8.37
C ALA A 495 -17.86 -37.46 -9.87
N VAL A 496 -18.32 -38.58 -10.42
CA VAL A 496 -18.94 -38.68 -11.74
C VAL A 496 -20.44 -38.79 -11.53
N VAL A 497 -21.18 -37.75 -11.88
CA VAL A 497 -22.64 -37.68 -11.71
C VAL A 497 -23.30 -37.88 -13.07
N GLU A 498 -24.31 -38.74 -13.13
CA GLU A 498 -25.15 -38.87 -14.32
C GLU A 498 -26.20 -37.75 -14.34
N LEU A 499 -26.16 -36.88 -15.35
CA LEU A 499 -27.03 -35.71 -15.42
C LEU A 499 -28.51 -36.06 -15.58
N ALA A 500 -28.82 -37.18 -16.22
CA ALA A 500 -30.20 -37.64 -16.42
C ALA A 500 -30.90 -38.01 -15.10
N THR A 501 -30.15 -38.52 -14.11
CA THR A 501 -30.70 -39.00 -12.84
C THR A 501 -30.27 -38.17 -11.63
N GLY A 502 -29.27 -37.31 -11.79
CA GLY A 502 -28.64 -36.56 -10.70
C GLY A 502 -27.87 -37.43 -9.71
N LYS A 503 -27.64 -38.72 -10.02
CA LYS A 503 -27.00 -39.67 -9.11
C LYS A 503 -25.50 -39.75 -9.35
N THR A 504 -24.74 -39.86 -8.26
CA THR A 504 -23.31 -40.15 -8.31
C THR A 504 -23.11 -41.59 -8.78
N LYS A 505 -22.57 -41.75 -9.99
CA LYS A 505 -22.25 -43.04 -10.62
C LYS A 505 -20.95 -43.63 -10.07
N LYS A 506 -19.94 -42.79 -9.85
CA LYS A 506 -18.61 -43.19 -9.40
C LYS A 506 -17.98 -42.09 -8.55
N GLU A 507 -17.22 -42.49 -7.54
CA GLU A 507 -16.29 -41.61 -6.82
C GLU A 507 -14.87 -42.16 -7.04
N ILE A 508 -13.94 -41.27 -7.39
CA ILE A 508 -12.56 -41.61 -7.79
C ILE A 508 -11.62 -40.93 -6.81
N ALA A 509 -10.79 -41.69 -6.11
CA ALA A 509 -9.82 -41.13 -5.19
C ALA A 509 -8.72 -40.37 -5.95
N LEU A 510 -8.36 -39.19 -5.47
CA LEU A 510 -7.36 -38.30 -6.06
C LEU A 510 -6.32 -37.87 -5.00
N GLY A 511 -5.45 -36.93 -5.39
CA GLY A 511 -4.63 -36.13 -4.48
C GLY A 511 -5.46 -35.24 -3.54
N VAL A 512 -4.77 -34.45 -2.74
CA VAL A 512 -5.34 -33.64 -1.66
C VAL A 512 -5.94 -32.33 -2.20
N ALA A 513 -7.17 -32.03 -1.79
CA ALA A 513 -7.91 -30.83 -2.14
C ALA A 513 -8.05 -30.60 -3.67
N PRO A 514 -8.72 -31.51 -4.41
CA PRO A 514 -8.98 -31.30 -5.82
C PRO A 514 -9.77 -30.01 -6.04
N PHE A 515 -9.30 -29.17 -6.96
CA PHE A 515 -9.81 -27.81 -7.17
C PHE A 515 -10.62 -27.68 -8.45
N ASP A 516 -10.08 -28.10 -9.58
CA ASP A 516 -10.74 -27.99 -10.89
C ASP A 516 -10.52 -29.25 -11.74
N VAL A 517 -11.40 -29.47 -12.73
CA VAL A 517 -11.40 -30.63 -13.61
C VAL A 517 -11.76 -30.23 -15.03
N VAL A 518 -11.03 -30.74 -16.03
CA VAL A 518 -11.40 -30.59 -17.44
C VAL A 518 -11.28 -31.92 -18.18
N GLN A 519 -12.14 -32.13 -19.18
CA GLN A 519 -12.01 -33.26 -20.11
C GLN A 519 -11.05 -32.92 -21.26
N VAL A 520 -10.13 -33.84 -21.54
CA VAL A 520 -9.19 -33.77 -22.66
C VAL A 520 -9.22 -35.10 -23.40
N GLY A 521 -10.00 -35.17 -24.48
CA GLY A 521 -10.23 -36.42 -25.21
C GLY A 521 -10.91 -37.48 -24.32
N GLU A 522 -10.30 -38.66 -24.21
CA GLU A 522 -10.78 -39.76 -23.37
C GLU A 522 -10.26 -39.71 -21.92
N GLN A 523 -9.66 -38.59 -21.51
CA GLN A 523 -9.09 -38.40 -20.17
C GLN A 523 -9.74 -37.21 -19.45
N LEU A 524 -9.72 -37.25 -18.13
CA LEU A 524 -9.95 -36.09 -17.27
C LEU A 524 -8.64 -35.68 -16.63
N VAL A 525 -8.43 -34.37 -16.57
CA VAL A 525 -7.28 -33.75 -15.91
C VAL A 525 -7.82 -33.02 -14.69
N VAL A 526 -7.30 -33.34 -13.50
CA VAL A 526 -7.78 -32.78 -12.23
C VAL A 526 -6.63 -32.17 -11.45
N SER A 527 -6.76 -30.95 -10.98
CA SER A 527 -5.73 -30.23 -10.21
C SER A 527 -5.94 -30.47 -8.72
N ASN A 528 -4.86 -30.74 -7.98
CA ASN A 528 -4.88 -30.98 -6.55
C ASN A 528 -4.03 -29.93 -5.83
N ILE A 529 -4.68 -28.95 -5.18
CA ILE A 529 -3.99 -27.82 -4.53
C ILE A 529 -3.04 -28.31 -3.43
N GLY A 530 -3.51 -29.25 -2.60
CA GLY A 530 -2.72 -29.82 -1.52
C GLY A 530 -1.68 -30.85 -1.99
N GLY A 531 -1.73 -31.23 -3.28
CA GLY A 531 -0.74 -32.12 -3.87
C GLY A 531 -1.03 -33.60 -3.74
N ARG A 532 0.02 -34.42 -3.82
CA ARG A 532 -0.10 -35.88 -3.66
C ARG A 532 -0.47 -36.25 -2.23
N ARG A 533 -0.98 -37.47 -2.05
CA ARG A 533 -1.15 -38.02 -0.69
C ARG A 533 0.20 -38.29 -0.04
N ALA A 534 0.25 -38.09 1.28
CA ALA A 534 1.41 -38.39 2.08
C ALA A 534 1.71 -39.91 2.09
N VAL A 535 2.99 -40.24 2.13
CA VAL A 535 3.52 -41.59 2.30
C VAL A 535 4.45 -41.62 3.52
N ASP A 536 4.83 -42.82 3.96
CA ASP A 536 5.73 -43.01 5.10
C ASP A 536 7.05 -42.24 4.90
N GLY A 537 7.39 -41.41 5.90
CA GLY A 537 8.59 -40.56 5.88
C GLY A 537 8.36 -39.11 5.42
N ASP A 538 7.19 -38.79 4.88
CA ASP A 538 6.84 -37.40 4.58
C ASP A 538 6.70 -36.56 5.86
N LYS A 539 7.05 -35.28 5.74
CA LYS A 539 6.67 -34.26 6.71
C LYS A 539 5.26 -33.77 6.37
N THR A 540 4.34 -33.78 7.34
CA THR A 540 2.93 -33.44 7.09
C THR A 540 2.35 -32.44 8.07
N ALA A 541 1.27 -31.78 7.65
CA ALA A 541 0.37 -31.02 8.51
C ALA A 541 -1.10 -31.24 8.08
N PRO A 542 -2.08 -31.15 9.00
CA PRO A 542 -3.47 -31.43 8.67
C PRO A 542 -4.11 -30.30 7.85
N SER A 543 -4.77 -30.63 6.75
CA SER A 543 -5.61 -29.73 5.96
C SER A 543 -6.97 -30.35 5.72
N GLY A 544 -8.05 -29.71 6.18
CA GLY A 544 -9.41 -30.22 6.01
C GLY A 544 -9.63 -31.64 6.55
N GLY A 545 -8.83 -32.08 7.52
CA GLY A 545 -8.83 -33.44 8.08
C GLY A 545 -7.94 -34.45 7.36
N THR A 546 -7.05 -34.00 6.45
CA THR A 546 -6.11 -34.85 5.71
C THR A 546 -4.66 -34.43 5.96
N GLU A 547 -3.78 -35.39 6.27
CA GLU A 547 -2.34 -35.15 6.32
C GLU A 547 -1.81 -34.76 4.95
N THR A 548 -1.33 -33.52 4.85
CA THR A 548 -0.85 -32.90 3.62
C THR A 548 0.66 -32.75 3.69
N VAL A 549 1.37 -33.09 2.62
CA VAL A 549 2.84 -32.99 2.58
C VAL A 549 3.26 -31.52 2.62
N VAL A 550 4.18 -31.19 3.52
CA VAL A 550 4.67 -29.83 3.73
C VAL A 550 6.18 -29.75 3.68
N ASP A 551 6.69 -28.56 3.37
CA ASP A 551 8.11 -28.26 3.46
C ASP A 551 8.57 -28.06 4.93
N LYS A 552 9.85 -27.71 5.12
CA LYS A 552 10.42 -27.46 6.45
C LYS A 552 9.74 -26.31 7.21
N ARG A 553 9.09 -25.38 6.51
CA ARG A 553 8.37 -24.22 7.06
C ARG A 553 6.93 -24.58 7.44
N GLY A 554 6.39 -25.68 6.91
CA GLY A 554 5.02 -26.13 7.13
C GLY A 554 4.06 -25.76 6.01
N ILE A 555 4.57 -25.35 4.85
CA ILE A 555 3.78 -24.94 3.68
C ILE A 555 3.55 -26.14 2.77
N ALA A 556 2.32 -26.30 2.25
CA ALA A 556 2.01 -27.35 1.28
C ALA A 556 2.92 -27.23 0.04
N ASN A 557 3.61 -28.32 -0.31
CA ASN A 557 4.73 -28.24 -1.26
C ASN A 557 4.77 -29.33 -2.35
N THR A 558 3.69 -30.08 -2.56
CA THR A 558 3.66 -31.20 -3.53
C THR A 558 2.52 -31.14 -4.54
N GLY A 559 2.13 -29.94 -4.99
CA GLY A 559 1.03 -29.76 -5.97
C GLY A 559 1.08 -30.76 -7.14
N THR A 560 -0.06 -31.37 -7.47
CA THR A 560 -0.17 -32.37 -8.53
C THR A 560 -1.34 -32.14 -9.47
N VAL A 561 -1.26 -32.80 -10.62
CA VAL A 561 -2.37 -33.00 -11.55
C VAL A 561 -2.61 -34.50 -11.71
N SER A 562 -3.83 -34.97 -11.44
CA SER A 562 -4.24 -36.35 -11.65
C SER A 562 -4.86 -36.54 -13.05
N ILE A 563 -4.46 -37.61 -13.73
CA ILE A 563 -4.98 -38.00 -15.05
C ILE A 563 -5.88 -39.23 -14.91
N VAL A 564 -7.16 -39.09 -15.21
CA VAL A 564 -8.17 -40.13 -15.04
C VAL A 564 -8.67 -40.60 -16.41
N SER A 565 -8.69 -41.90 -16.64
CA SER A 565 -9.26 -42.50 -17.86
C SER A 565 -10.78 -42.51 -17.79
N LEU A 566 -11.47 -42.05 -18.84
CA LEU A 566 -12.93 -42.14 -18.93
C LEU A 566 -13.45 -43.54 -19.25
N LYS A 567 -12.58 -44.44 -19.71
CA LYS A 567 -12.95 -45.81 -20.07
C LYS A 567 -13.31 -46.66 -18.86
N ASP A 568 -12.53 -46.52 -17.79
CA ASP A 568 -12.62 -47.33 -16.57
C ASP A 568 -12.66 -46.50 -15.27
N TYR A 569 -12.56 -45.17 -15.38
CA TYR A 569 -12.50 -44.25 -14.24
C TYR A 569 -11.30 -44.51 -13.31
N GLY A 570 -10.21 -45.06 -13.86
CA GLY A 570 -8.95 -45.26 -13.15
C GLY A 570 -8.01 -44.05 -13.25
N VAL A 571 -7.30 -43.73 -12.17
CA VAL A 571 -6.19 -42.77 -12.20
C VAL A 571 -5.02 -43.44 -12.92
N THR A 572 -4.68 -42.94 -14.11
CA THR A 572 -3.62 -43.47 -14.97
C THR A 572 -2.26 -42.89 -14.64
N SER A 573 -2.22 -41.65 -14.14
CA SER A 573 -1.00 -40.95 -13.76
C SER A 573 -1.31 -39.84 -12.77
N GLU A 574 -0.32 -39.50 -11.95
CA GLU A 574 -0.31 -38.28 -11.14
C GLU A 574 1.02 -37.57 -11.42
N ILE A 575 0.94 -36.35 -11.96
CA ILE A 575 2.10 -35.58 -12.40
C ILE A 575 2.33 -34.45 -11.39
N THR A 576 3.55 -34.31 -10.89
CA THR A 576 3.94 -33.15 -10.07
C THR A 576 3.85 -31.89 -10.91
N ALA A 577 3.04 -30.93 -10.45
CA ALA A 577 2.87 -29.61 -11.04
C ALA A 577 3.69 -28.57 -10.26
N GLY A 578 3.33 -27.28 -10.36
CA GLY A 578 3.80 -26.26 -9.45
C GLY A 578 2.99 -26.21 -8.15
N LEU A 579 3.19 -25.17 -7.35
CA LEU A 579 2.47 -24.96 -6.10
C LEU A 579 1.05 -24.41 -6.33
N HIS A 580 0.08 -25.00 -5.63
CA HIS A 580 -1.35 -24.72 -5.74
C HIS A 580 -1.85 -24.75 -7.20
N PRO A 581 -1.73 -25.91 -7.88
CA PRO A 581 -2.34 -26.09 -9.19
C PRO A 581 -3.85 -25.95 -9.03
N SER A 582 -4.44 -25.04 -9.80
CA SER A 582 -5.82 -24.58 -9.60
C SER A 582 -6.62 -24.69 -10.90
N VAL A 583 -7.10 -23.59 -11.47
CA VAL A 583 -7.93 -23.58 -12.68
C VAL A 583 -7.18 -24.25 -13.85
N ILE A 584 -7.89 -25.09 -14.59
CA ILE A 584 -7.37 -25.83 -15.75
C ILE A 584 -8.12 -25.43 -17.02
N GLU A 585 -7.41 -25.34 -18.13
CA GLU A 585 -7.99 -25.13 -19.46
C GLU A 585 -7.47 -26.17 -20.45
N ASN A 586 -8.37 -26.73 -21.27
CA ASN A 586 -7.99 -27.58 -22.40
C ASN A 586 -7.65 -26.72 -23.63
N VAL A 587 -6.40 -26.79 -24.05
CA VAL A 587 -5.84 -26.08 -25.20
C VAL A 587 -5.43 -27.09 -26.26
N GLU A 588 -6.38 -27.41 -27.14
CA GLU A 588 -6.16 -28.30 -28.29
C GLU A 588 -5.53 -29.66 -27.91
N GLY A 589 -5.99 -30.26 -26.81
CA GLY A 589 -5.48 -31.56 -26.34
C GLY A 589 -4.35 -31.48 -25.30
N THR A 590 -3.94 -30.27 -24.93
CA THR A 590 -2.96 -29.99 -23.85
C THR A 590 -3.69 -29.34 -22.67
N ALA A 591 -3.37 -29.71 -21.44
CA ALA A 591 -3.97 -29.04 -20.27
C ALA A 591 -3.06 -27.91 -19.76
N MET A 592 -3.59 -26.69 -19.66
CA MET A 592 -2.93 -25.53 -19.04
C MET A 592 -3.42 -25.41 -17.61
N VAL A 593 -2.51 -25.36 -16.64
CA VAL A 593 -2.85 -25.36 -15.21
C VAL A 593 -2.22 -24.16 -14.52
N CYS A 594 -3.03 -23.35 -13.82
CA CYS A 594 -2.52 -22.22 -13.03
C CYS A 594 -1.86 -22.68 -11.73
N ASN A 595 -0.58 -22.38 -11.53
CA ASN A 595 0.10 -22.58 -10.24
C ASN A 595 0.06 -21.27 -9.45
N THR A 596 -1.04 -21.09 -8.72
CA THR A 596 -1.38 -19.81 -8.06
C THR A 596 -0.38 -19.36 -7.00
N ASN A 597 0.40 -20.30 -6.44
CA ASN A 597 1.39 -20.02 -5.39
C ASN A 597 2.83 -20.14 -5.92
N GLU A 598 3.03 -20.08 -7.25
CA GLU A 598 4.35 -20.16 -7.90
C GLU A 598 4.48 -19.32 -9.20
N ASP A 599 3.59 -18.36 -9.43
CA ASP A 599 3.66 -17.41 -10.56
C ASP A 599 3.89 -18.04 -11.95
N SER A 600 3.30 -19.21 -12.20
CA SER A 600 3.53 -19.96 -13.43
C SER A 600 2.29 -20.70 -13.93
N LEU A 601 2.29 -21.06 -15.21
CA LEU A 601 1.42 -22.09 -15.76
C LEU A 601 2.19 -23.38 -15.96
N ALA A 602 1.58 -24.52 -15.65
CA ALA A 602 2.02 -25.82 -16.12
C ALA A 602 1.29 -26.21 -17.42
N ILE A 603 2.05 -26.55 -18.45
CA ILE A 603 1.59 -27.02 -19.76
C ILE A 603 1.75 -28.53 -19.78
N VAL A 604 0.66 -29.28 -19.65
CA VAL A 604 0.66 -30.74 -19.49
C VAL A 604 0.37 -31.44 -20.83
N ASP A 605 1.37 -32.15 -21.33
CA ASP A 605 1.27 -33.03 -22.51
C ASP A 605 0.84 -34.43 -22.05
N LEU A 606 -0.43 -34.77 -22.31
CA LEU A 606 -1.03 -36.04 -21.91
C LEU A 606 -0.53 -37.24 -22.72
N ALA A 607 0.01 -37.03 -23.92
CA ALA A 607 0.56 -38.12 -24.73
C ALA A 607 1.94 -38.55 -24.19
N LYS A 608 2.72 -37.58 -23.70
CA LYS A 608 4.05 -37.83 -23.13
C LYS A 608 4.04 -38.05 -21.62
N ILE A 609 2.94 -37.71 -20.93
CA ILE A 609 2.85 -37.68 -19.46
C ILE A 609 3.99 -36.81 -18.90
N SER A 610 4.07 -35.59 -19.43
CA SER A 610 5.11 -34.62 -19.10
C SER A 610 4.51 -33.22 -18.99
N LEU A 611 5.19 -32.32 -18.28
CA LEU A 611 4.81 -30.91 -18.28
C LEU A 611 5.99 -29.98 -18.57
N GLN A 612 5.66 -28.77 -19.01
CA GLN A 612 6.56 -27.64 -19.10
C GLN A 612 6.01 -26.48 -18.26
N MET A 613 6.88 -25.76 -17.57
CA MET A 613 6.51 -24.56 -16.82
C MET A 613 6.69 -23.31 -17.68
N MET A 614 5.74 -22.38 -17.58
CA MET A 614 5.77 -21.06 -18.23
C MET A 614 5.64 -19.98 -17.15
N ASP A 615 6.62 -19.07 -17.07
CA ASP A 615 6.54 -17.89 -16.20
C ASP A 615 5.45 -16.94 -16.73
N VAL A 616 4.60 -16.43 -15.85
CA VAL A 616 3.52 -15.49 -16.21
C VAL A 616 3.75 -14.07 -15.70
N LYS A 617 4.87 -13.79 -15.03
CA LYS A 617 5.16 -12.46 -14.53
C LYS A 617 5.19 -11.47 -15.70
N PRO A 618 4.59 -10.28 -15.53
CA PRO A 618 4.67 -9.22 -16.53
C PRO A 618 6.10 -8.76 -16.84
N ASP A 619 7.01 -8.92 -15.88
CA ASP A 619 8.45 -8.74 -16.03
C ASP A 619 9.16 -9.84 -15.21
N ALA A 620 10.04 -10.61 -15.86
CA ALA A 620 10.68 -11.78 -15.27
C ALA A 620 11.52 -11.47 -14.02
N ARG A 621 11.92 -10.20 -13.82
CA ARG A 621 12.70 -9.75 -12.66
C ARG A 621 11.86 -9.54 -11.41
N LEU A 622 10.53 -9.46 -11.54
CA LEU A 622 9.65 -9.27 -10.39
C LEU A 622 9.77 -10.44 -9.41
N ALA A 623 9.69 -10.12 -8.11
CA ALA A 623 9.52 -11.13 -7.07
C ALA A 623 8.21 -11.91 -7.26
N PHE A 624 8.10 -13.04 -6.54
CA PHE A 624 6.86 -13.76 -6.38
C PHE A 624 5.70 -12.84 -5.96
N GLY A 625 4.52 -13.03 -6.56
CA GLY A 625 3.29 -12.30 -6.26
C GLY A 625 2.45 -11.92 -7.48
N SER A 626 2.65 -12.53 -8.66
CA SER A 626 1.82 -12.29 -9.85
C SER A 626 0.50 -13.07 -9.81
N MET A 627 0.52 -14.27 -9.21
CA MET A 627 -0.64 -15.10 -8.88
C MET A 627 -1.57 -15.39 -10.07
N PRO A 628 -1.16 -16.24 -11.04
CA PRO A 628 -2.06 -16.68 -12.10
C PRO A 628 -3.26 -17.40 -11.50
N SER A 629 -4.45 -16.87 -11.67
CA SER A 629 -5.65 -17.33 -10.94
C SER A 629 -6.72 -17.97 -11.84
N CYS A 630 -6.68 -17.74 -13.14
CA CYS A 630 -7.57 -18.31 -14.14
C CYS A 630 -6.89 -18.28 -15.50
N VAL A 631 -7.20 -19.26 -16.35
CA VAL A 631 -6.71 -19.36 -17.73
C VAL A 631 -7.86 -19.75 -18.66
N ARG A 632 -7.93 -19.13 -19.84
CA ARG A 632 -8.90 -19.46 -20.90
C ARG A 632 -8.27 -19.41 -22.28
N TRP A 633 -8.63 -20.36 -23.14
CA TRP A 633 -8.20 -20.42 -24.53
C TRP A 633 -9.29 -19.87 -25.45
N ILE A 634 -8.90 -19.04 -26.41
CA ILE A 634 -9.80 -18.43 -27.38
C ILE A 634 -9.38 -18.90 -28.78
N PRO A 635 -9.85 -20.07 -29.24
CA PRO A 635 -9.34 -20.73 -30.44
C PRO A 635 -9.44 -19.84 -31.69
N LYS A 636 -10.59 -19.19 -31.90
CA LYS A 636 -10.84 -18.34 -33.08
C LYS A 636 -9.90 -17.14 -33.19
N LYS A 637 -9.26 -16.74 -32.09
CA LYS A 637 -8.31 -15.62 -32.04
C LYS A 637 -6.86 -16.10 -31.86
N GLY A 638 -6.65 -17.37 -31.53
CA GLY A 638 -5.31 -17.91 -31.21
C GLY A 638 -4.71 -17.33 -29.92
N LEU A 639 -5.55 -16.90 -28.98
CA LEU A 639 -5.13 -16.21 -27.75
C LEU A 639 -5.38 -17.07 -26.52
N LEU A 640 -4.40 -17.11 -25.62
CA LEU A 640 -4.52 -17.60 -24.26
C LEU A 640 -4.55 -16.39 -23.31
N MET A 641 -5.57 -16.33 -22.46
CA MET A 641 -5.76 -15.24 -21.49
C MET A 641 -5.52 -15.77 -20.09
N VAL A 642 -4.78 -15.02 -19.27
CA VAL A 642 -4.40 -15.43 -17.90
C VAL A 642 -4.63 -14.28 -16.94
N THR A 643 -5.45 -14.46 -15.90
CA THR A 643 -5.58 -13.44 -14.85
C THR A 643 -4.39 -13.46 -13.92
N LEU A 644 -3.82 -12.29 -13.65
CA LEU A 644 -2.69 -12.08 -12.73
C LEU A 644 -3.21 -11.30 -11.52
N ALA A 645 -3.67 -12.03 -10.50
CA ALA A 645 -4.41 -11.45 -9.39
C ALA A 645 -3.60 -10.39 -8.63
N GLY A 646 -2.32 -10.67 -8.39
CA GLY A 646 -1.43 -9.76 -7.66
C GLY A 646 -0.95 -8.57 -8.47
N ASN A 647 -1.11 -8.57 -9.80
CA ASN A 647 -0.79 -7.44 -10.67
C ASN A 647 -2.02 -6.62 -11.12
N ASN A 648 -3.23 -7.04 -10.74
CA ASN A 648 -4.50 -6.45 -11.22
C ASN A 648 -4.54 -6.36 -12.75
N ALA A 649 -4.24 -7.47 -13.43
CA ALA A 649 -4.15 -7.53 -14.87
C ALA A 649 -4.62 -8.87 -15.47
N VAL A 650 -4.87 -8.87 -16.78
CA VAL A 650 -4.93 -10.09 -17.60
C VAL A 650 -3.75 -10.09 -18.56
N GLY A 651 -2.91 -11.12 -18.53
CA GLY A 651 -1.86 -11.37 -19.53
C GLY A 651 -2.46 -11.92 -20.82
N ILE A 652 -2.02 -11.38 -21.96
CA ILE A 652 -2.46 -11.77 -23.31
C ILE A 652 -1.32 -12.55 -23.96
N TYR A 653 -1.55 -13.82 -24.26
CA TYR A 653 -0.54 -14.68 -24.87
C TYR A 653 -0.97 -15.14 -26.26
N GLN A 654 -0.12 -14.92 -27.25
CA GLN A 654 -0.34 -15.36 -28.63
C GLN A 654 0.33 -16.71 -28.84
N LYS A 655 -0.42 -17.67 -29.40
CA LYS A 655 0.18 -18.94 -29.82
C LYS A 655 1.06 -18.74 -31.05
N THR A 656 2.30 -19.19 -30.98
CA THR A 656 3.28 -19.17 -32.08
C THR A 656 3.09 -20.37 -33.01
N ALA A 657 3.70 -20.32 -34.21
CA ALA A 657 3.70 -21.46 -35.13
C ALA A 657 4.38 -22.72 -34.55
N ALA A 658 5.31 -22.55 -33.61
CA ALA A 658 5.98 -23.63 -32.89
C ALA A 658 5.13 -24.22 -31.74
N GLY A 659 3.94 -23.66 -31.48
CA GLY A 659 3.04 -24.09 -30.41
C GLY A 659 3.33 -23.46 -29.04
N ALA A 660 4.36 -22.63 -28.92
CA ALA A 660 4.65 -21.85 -27.70
C ALA A 660 3.71 -20.63 -27.56
N PHE A 661 3.68 -20.02 -26.37
CA PHE A 661 2.84 -18.87 -26.05
C PHE A 661 3.70 -17.66 -25.69
N ASP A 662 3.66 -16.62 -26.52
CA ASP A 662 4.39 -15.37 -26.28
C ASP A 662 3.46 -14.35 -25.65
N CYS A 663 3.88 -13.71 -24.55
CA CYS A 663 3.13 -12.60 -23.98
C CYS A 663 3.22 -11.38 -24.89
N ILE A 664 2.07 -10.92 -25.41
CA ILE A 664 1.97 -9.78 -26.34
C ILE A 664 1.38 -8.52 -25.69
N GLY A 665 1.12 -8.57 -24.38
CA GLY A 665 0.67 -7.42 -23.59
C GLY A 665 -0.22 -7.80 -22.41
N HIS A 666 -0.71 -6.78 -21.70
CA HIS A 666 -1.57 -6.93 -20.53
C HIS A 666 -2.79 -6.02 -20.63
N ILE A 667 -3.91 -6.44 -20.04
CA ILE A 667 -5.13 -5.64 -19.86
C ILE A 667 -5.21 -5.23 -18.40
N PRO A 668 -5.29 -3.94 -18.04
CA PRO A 668 -5.52 -3.53 -16.65
C PRO A 668 -6.93 -3.90 -16.20
N THR A 669 -7.05 -4.37 -14.96
CA THR A 669 -8.32 -4.78 -14.37
C THR A 669 -8.63 -4.01 -13.09
N ALA A 670 -9.81 -4.30 -12.51
CA ALA A 670 -10.10 -3.94 -11.13
C ALA A 670 -9.31 -4.87 -10.17
N TRP A 671 -9.51 -4.72 -8.86
CA TRP A 671 -8.71 -5.40 -7.86
C TRP A 671 -8.98 -6.91 -7.83
N TYR A 672 -7.89 -7.68 -7.97
CA TYR A 672 -7.85 -9.13 -7.76
C TYR A 672 -8.69 -9.92 -8.79
N PRO A 673 -8.32 -9.93 -10.08
CA PRO A 673 -9.00 -10.73 -11.10
C PRO A 673 -8.85 -12.23 -10.82
N ALA A 674 -9.94 -13.00 -10.98
CA ALA A 674 -10.01 -14.42 -10.63
C ALA A 674 -10.81 -15.32 -11.59
N GLY A 675 -11.59 -14.75 -12.50
CA GLY A 675 -12.38 -15.53 -13.46
C GLY A 675 -12.36 -14.89 -14.84
N LEU A 676 -12.38 -15.74 -15.87
CA LEU A 676 -12.43 -15.35 -17.28
C LEU A 676 -13.55 -16.12 -18.00
N ALA A 677 -14.30 -15.38 -18.82
CA ALA A 677 -15.34 -15.88 -19.69
C ALA A 677 -15.28 -15.10 -21.01
N PHE A 678 -15.81 -15.62 -22.11
CA PHE A 678 -15.79 -14.93 -23.40
C PHE A 678 -16.92 -15.38 -24.32
N ASN A 679 -17.27 -14.52 -25.27
CA ASN A 679 -18.03 -14.89 -26.46
C ASN A 679 -17.23 -14.49 -27.72
N ASP A 680 -17.86 -14.45 -28.89
CA ASP A 680 -17.16 -14.13 -30.14
C ASP A 680 -16.61 -12.68 -30.19
N ASP A 681 -17.22 -11.77 -29.44
CA ASP A 681 -16.97 -10.32 -29.49
C ASP A 681 -16.24 -9.78 -28.27
N TYR A 682 -16.45 -10.37 -27.09
CA TYR A 682 -16.02 -9.83 -25.81
C TYR A 682 -15.31 -10.84 -24.91
N LEU A 683 -14.33 -10.33 -24.16
CA LEU A 683 -13.76 -10.94 -22.96
C LEU A 683 -14.45 -10.38 -21.72
N PHE A 684 -14.76 -11.25 -20.76
CA PHE A 684 -15.32 -10.91 -19.46
C PHE A 684 -14.35 -11.30 -18.34
N VAL A 685 -14.15 -10.42 -17.36
CA VAL A 685 -13.24 -10.62 -16.23
C VAL A 685 -13.99 -10.43 -14.91
N ALA A 686 -13.97 -11.43 -14.04
CA ALA A 686 -14.48 -11.33 -12.67
C ALA A 686 -13.35 -10.88 -11.72
N ASN A 687 -13.57 -9.78 -11.01
CA ASN A 687 -12.63 -9.18 -10.06
C ASN A 687 -13.18 -9.32 -8.64
N VAL A 688 -12.50 -10.11 -7.81
CA VAL A 688 -12.98 -10.56 -6.50
C VAL A 688 -13.12 -9.40 -5.51
N LYS A 689 -12.15 -8.48 -5.51
CA LYS A 689 -12.08 -7.35 -4.57
C LYS A 689 -12.53 -6.02 -5.20
N GLY A 690 -12.77 -6.01 -6.52
CA GLY A 690 -13.30 -4.88 -7.28
C GLY A 690 -12.61 -3.55 -6.99
N PHE A 691 -13.29 -2.61 -6.33
CA PHE A 691 -12.71 -1.32 -5.94
C PHE A 691 -12.45 -1.16 -4.44
N GLY A 692 -12.52 -2.24 -3.66
CA GLY A 692 -12.34 -2.26 -2.21
C GLY A 692 -13.65 -2.07 -1.43
N SER A 693 -13.54 -1.62 -0.18
CA SER A 693 -14.67 -1.53 0.77
C SER A 693 -14.96 -0.08 1.16
N ARG A 694 -15.27 0.74 0.15
CA ARG A 694 -15.67 2.16 0.29
C ARG A 694 -17.11 2.43 -0.15
N PHE A 695 -17.95 1.38 -0.18
CA PHE A 695 -19.26 1.42 -0.81
C PHE A 695 -20.36 1.07 0.19
N GLY A 696 -21.21 2.06 0.51
CA GLY A 696 -22.41 1.89 1.31
C GLY A 696 -22.51 2.91 2.46
N GLU A 697 -23.73 3.31 2.78
CA GLU A 697 -24.15 3.71 4.13
C GLU A 697 -25.11 2.62 4.64
N VAL A 698 -24.85 2.03 5.80
CA VAL A 698 -25.77 1.08 6.42
C VAL A 698 -26.44 1.71 7.64
N GLY A 699 -27.76 1.91 7.55
CA GLY A 699 -28.59 2.33 8.70
C GLY A 699 -28.47 3.81 9.10
N GLY A 700 -28.09 4.69 8.17
CA GLY A 700 -28.00 6.14 8.42
C GLY A 700 -26.75 6.58 9.19
N LYS A 701 -25.75 5.70 9.31
CA LYS A 701 -24.41 6.05 9.82
C LYS A 701 -23.45 6.14 8.64
N LYS A 702 -22.83 7.31 8.45
CA LYS A 702 -21.76 7.54 7.46
C LYS A 702 -20.49 6.80 7.88
N GLY A 703 -20.13 5.67 7.27
CA GLY A 703 -18.89 4.94 7.54
C GLY A 703 -18.77 3.66 6.70
N HIS A 704 -17.58 3.08 6.68
CA HIS A 704 -17.18 1.95 5.83
C HIS A 704 -16.68 0.76 6.67
N ASN A 705 -16.95 -0.46 6.22
CA ASN A 705 -16.51 -1.70 6.88
C ASN A 705 -15.82 -2.64 5.87
N SER A 706 -14.79 -3.39 6.29
CA SER A 706 -14.05 -4.30 5.41
C SER A 706 -14.93 -5.34 4.70
N HIS A 707 -16.07 -5.73 5.30
CA HIS A 707 -17.06 -6.64 4.72
C HIS A 707 -17.98 -6.04 3.66
N GLU A 708 -17.92 -4.73 3.42
CA GLU A 708 -18.61 -4.06 2.31
C GLU A 708 -17.93 -4.37 0.97
N HIS A 709 -17.84 -5.66 0.63
CA HIS A 709 -17.18 -6.09 -0.58
C HIS A 709 -17.95 -5.57 -1.80
N GLN A 710 -17.19 -5.01 -2.73
CA GLN A 710 -17.70 -4.63 -4.03
C GLN A 710 -17.05 -5.48 -5.12
N GLY A 711 -17.81 -6.41 -5.67
CA GLY A 711 -17.43 -7.21 -6.81
C GLY A 711 -17.54 -6.42 -8.10
N VAL A 712 -16.65 -6.70 -9.06
CA VAL A 712 -16.67 -6.05 -10.37
C VAL A 712 -16.56 -7.09 -11.47
N VAL A 713 -17.46 -7.01 -12.45
CA VAL A 713 -17.31 -7.70 -13.74
C VAL A 713 -16.94 -6.67 -14.80
N GLN A 714 -15.93 -6.99 -15.59
CA GLN A 714 -15.38 -6.12 -16.63
C GLN A 714 -15.60 -6.77 -17.99
N ARG A 715 -16.01 -6.00 -19.00
CA ARG A 715 -16.20 -6.44 -20.39
C ARG A 715 -15.28 -5.65 -21.33
N ILE A 716 -14.48 -6.35 -22.13
CA ILE A 716 -13.54 -5.76 -23.07
C ILE A 716 -13.80 -6.35 -24.46
N ALA A 717 -13.91 -5.50 -25.48
CA ALA A 717 -14.08 -5.97 -26.86
C ALA A 717 -12.78 -6.57 -27.40
N PHE A 718 -12.87 -7.72 -28.09
CA PHE A 718 -11.70 -8.30 -28.77
C PHE A 718 -11.15 -7.39 -29.86
N ALA A 719 -12.01 -6.59 -30.50
CA ALA A 719 -11.57 -5.58 -31.47
C ALA A 719 -10.55 -4.61 -30.84
N ASP A 720 -10.72 -4.25 -29.56
CA ASP A 720 -9.78 -3.38 -28.85
C ASP A 720 -8.52 -4.11 -28.41
N ILE A 721 -8.67 -5.36 -27.94
CA ILE A 721 -7.54 -6.21 -27.51
C ILE A 721 -6.57 -6.49 -28.68
N LEU A 722 -7.10 -6.68 -29.89
CA LEU A 722 -6.31 -7.02 -31.07
C LEU A 722 -5.53 -5.82 -31.63
N ILE A 723 -5.82 -4.59 -31.20
CA ILE A 723 -5.06 -3.39 -31.58
C ILE A 723 -3.75 -3.33 -30.76
N GLU A 724 -2.61 -3.36 -31.45
CA GLU A 724 -1.27 -3.35 -30.81
C GLU A 724 -1.05 -2.12 -29.93
N VAL A 725 -1.41 -0.94 -30.43
CA VAL A 725 -1.28 0.32 -29.68
C VAL A 725 -2.03 0.27 -28.34
N ASN A 726 -3.21 -0.36 -28.31
CA ASN A 726 -3.97 -0.53 -27.07
C ASN A 726 -3.20 -1.44 -26.10
N ARG A 727 -2.73 -2.61 -26.55
CA ARG A 727 -1.97 -3.54 -25.71
C ARG A 727 -0.70 -2.92 -25.14
N THR A 728 0.04 -2.14 -25.93
CA THR A 728 1.24 -1.44 -25.46
C THR A 728 0.89 -0.41 -24.40
N ALA A 729 -0.15 0.42 -24.63
CA ALA A 729 -0.59 1.43 -23.67
C ALA A 729 -1.09 0.80 -22.36
N TRP A 730 -1.87 -0.27 -22.46
CA TRP A 730 -2.41 -1.02 -21.33
C TRP A 730 -1.31 -1.72 -20.52
N SER A 731 -0.29 -2.27 -21.17
CA SER A 731 0.86 -2.87 -20.48
C SER A 731 1.66 -1.84 -19.67
N ALA A 732 1.89 -0.65 -20.24
CA ALA A 732 2.50 0.46 -19.51
C ALA A 732 1.64 0.93 -18.33
N GLN A 733 0.31 0.93 -18.51
CA GLN A 733 -0.64 1.26 -17.44
C GLN A 733 -0.59 0.24 -16.30
N VAL A 734 -0.51 -1.07 -16.60
CA VAL A 734 -0.33 -2.14 -15.60
C VAL A 734 0.97 -1.96 -14.83
N ALA A 735 2.09 -1.71 -15.52
CA ALA A 735 3.38 -1.50 -14.88
C ALA A 735 3.38 -0.30 -13.91
N LYS A 736 2.71 0.79 -14.31
CA LYS A 736 2.53 1.99 -13.48
C LYS A 736 1.62 1.73 -12.27
N ASN A 737 0.46 1.09 -12.49
CA ASN A 737 -0.51 0.74 -11.46
C ASN A 737 0.10 -0.12 -10.35
N SER A 738 0.91 -1.09 -10.76
CA SER A 738 1.55 -2.08 -9.89
C SER A 738 2.94 -1.66 -9.38
N LYS A 739 3.36 -0.43 -9.67
CA LYS A 739 4.64 0.17 -9.23
C LYS A 739 5.88 -0.68 -9.55
N PHE A 740 5.95 -1.30 -10.72
CA PHE A 740 7.05 -2.21 -11.08
C PHE A 740 8.43 -1.58 -10.91
N SER A 741 8.63 -0.34 -11.38
CA SER A 741 9.93 0.35 -11.25
C SER A 741 10.37 0.51 -9.79
N GLN A 742 9.43 0.74 -8.87
CA GLN A 742 9.73 0.84 -7.43
C GLN A 742 10.12 -0.53 -6.86
N ILE A 743 9.37 -1.59 -7.21
CA ILE A 743 9.67 -2.96 -6.77
C ILE A 743 11.06 -3.37 -7.24
N LEU A 744 11.35 -3.21 -8.53
CA LEU A 744 12.63 -3.58 -9.12
C LEU A 744 13.80 -2.77 -8.54
N ARG A 745 13.61 -1.45 -8.36
CA ARG A 745 14.62 -0.60 -7.71
C ARG A 745 14.91 -1.07 -6.28
N ASN A 746 13.87 -1.35 -5.50
CA ASN A 746 14.01 -1.83 -4.13
C ASN A 746 14.77 -3.16 -4.04
N GLN A 747 14.58 -4.06 -5.01
CA GLN A 747 15.33 -5.32 -5.07
C GLN A 747 16.81 -5.07 -5.38
N MET A 748 17.13 -4.20 -6.35
CA MET A 748 18.52 -3.88 -6.69
C MET A 748 19.26 -3.21 -5.51
N LEU A 749 18.60 -2.31 -4.79
CA LEU A 749 19.20 -1.61 -3.64
C LEU A 749 19.59 -2.54 -2.50
N SER A 750 18.98 -3.73 -2.39
CA SER A 750 19.32 -4.71 -1.36
C SER A 750 20.66 -5.43 -1.56
N GLU A 751 21.31 -5.23 -2.72
CA GLU A 751 22.58 -5.88 -3.09
C GLU A 751 23.81 -5.01 -2.82
N ASP A 752 23.63 -3.70 -2.62
CA ASP A 752 24.72 -2.74 -2.38
C ASP A 752 24.94 -2.58 -0.87
N GLY A 753 25.94 -3.30 -0.34
CA GLY A 753 26.44 -3.09 1.01
C GLY A 753 27.28 -1.80 1.09
N GLU A 754 26.63 -0.65 1.07
CA GLU A 754 27.29 0.63 1.34
C GLU A 754 27.65 0.72 2.84
N ASP A 755 28.88 1.15 3.15
CA ASP A 755 29.36 1.38 4.53
C ASP A 755 28.79 2.70 5.08
N VAL A 756 27.47 2.72 5.30
CA VAL A 756 26.74 3.90 5.80
C VAL A 756 26.43 3.75 7.30
N ALA A 757 26.31 4.89 7.99
CA ALA A 757 25.94 4.91 9.39
C ALA A 757 24.53 4.32 9.60
N ALA A 758 24.36 3.56 10.68
CA ALA A 758 23.06 3.02 11.05
C ALA A 758 22.09 4.15 11.43
N VAL A 759 20.91 4.17 10.81
CA VAL A 759 19.84 5.15 11.10
C VAL A 759 18.53 4.44 11.46
N PRO A 760 17.56 5.08 12.15
CA PRO A 760 16.30 4.43 12.54
C PRO A 760 15.56 3.78 11.36
N ILE A 761 15.38 4.52 10.28
CA ILE A 761 14.74 4.07 9.05
C ILE A 761 15.76 4.28 7.92
N PRO A 762 16.40 3.21 7.44
CA PRO A 762 17.33 3.32 6.33
C PRO A 762 16.63 3.77 5.04
N GLU A 763 17.30 4.60 4.23
CA GLU A 763 16.74 5.10 2.97
C GLU A 763 16.72 4.02 1.88
N LYS A 764 17.73 3.13 1.90
CA LYS A 764 17.84 1.99 0.99
C LYS A 764 17.68 0.68 1.76
N LEU A 765 17.02 -0.31 1.16
CA LEU A 765 16.96 -1.66 1.69
C LEU A 765 18.37 -2.24 1.79
N GLY A 766 18.68 -2.97 2.86
CA GLY A 766 20.02 -3.55 3.09
C GLY A 766 20.95 -2.69 3.93
N GLN A 767 20.72 -1.36 3.99
CA GLN A 767 21.47 -0.47 4.87
C GLN A 767 21.19 -0.76 6.36
N PRO A 768 22.17 -0.54 7.25
CA PRO A 768 22.03 -0.84 8.66
C PRO A 768 21.00 0.06 9.35
N SER A 769 20.21 -0.52 10.25
CA SER A 769 19.35 0.23 11.18
C SER A 769 19.96 0.29 12.57
N VAL A 770 19.67 1.37 13.33
CA VAL A 770 20.02 1.44 14.77
C VAL A 770 19.29 0.37 15.59
N PHE A 771 18.18 -0.16 15.07
CA PHE A 771 17.39 -1.17 15.76
C PHE A 771 17.99 -2.55 15.59
N LYS A 772 18.24 -3.23 16.72
CA LYS A 772 18.63 -4.64 16.78
C LYS A 772 17.45 -5.55 17.10
N HIS A 773 16.41 -4.99 17.70
CA HIS A 773 15.23 -5.68 18.18
C HIS A 773 13.96 -5.05 17.65
N VAL A 774 13.08 -5.88 17.10
CA VAL A 774 11.74 -5.51 16.66
C VAL A 774 10.73 -6.31 17.47
N ILE A 775 9.83 -5.61 18.14
CA ILE A 775 8.64 -6.21 18.77
C ILE A 775 7.45 -5.87 17.89
N TYR A 776 6.85 -6.89 17.27
CA TYR A 776 5.68 -6.75 16.42
C TYR A 776 4.45 -7.23 17.19
N VAL A 777 3.63 -6.28 17.60
CA VAL A 777 2.39 -6.53 18.34
C VAL A 777 1.26 -6.71 17.34
N ILE A 778 0.60 -7.87 17.38
CA ILE A 778 -0.61 -8.16 16.61
C ILE A 778 -1.81 -8.11 17.55
N LYS A 779 -2.84 -7.38 17.12
CA LYS A 779 -4.11 -7.08 17.81
C LYS A 779 -5.29 -7.44 16.90
N GLU A 780 -6.52 -7.34 17.38
CA GLU A 780 -7.71 -7.84 16.66
C GLU A 780 -8.79 -6.80 16.29
N ASN A 781 -9.10 -6.78 14.99
CA ASN A 781 -10.38 -6.38 14.40
C ASN A 781 -10.81 -4.92 14.61
N ARG A 782 -9.89 -3.96 14.76
CA ARG A 782 -10.25 -2.55 14.99
C ARG A 782 -10.02 -1.64 13.80
N THR A 783 -11.02 -0.80 13.53
CA THR A 783 -10.88 0.36 12.63
C THR A 783 -10.22 1.52 13.35
N PHE A 784 -9.60 2.43 12.61
CA PHE A 784 -8.95 3.61 13.19
C PHE A 784 -9.95 4.45 13.99
N ASP A 785 -11.10 4.81 13.41
CA ASP A 785 -12.07 5.67 14.11
C ASP A 785 -12.70 5.05 15.35
N GLN A 786 -12.78 3.73 15.45
CA GLN A 786 -13.32 3.10 16.65
C GLN A 786 -12.52 3.46 17.90
N VAL A 787 -11.19 3.58 17.76
CA VAL A 787 -10.29 3.90 18.87
C VAL A 787 -9.92 5.38 18.85
N PHE A 788 -9.57 5.94 17.69
CA PHE A 788 -9.06 7.31 17.57
C PHE A 788 -10.07 8.29 16.97
N GLY A 789 -11.36 7.96 16.89
CA GLY A 789 -12.38 8.86 16.33
C GLY A 789 -12.49 10.20 17.08
N ASP A 790 -12.19 10.22 18.38
CA ASP A 790 -12.10 11.42 19.24
C ASP A 790 -10.72 12.13 19.18
N TYR A 791 -9.76 11.62 18.39
CA TYR A 791 -8.42 12.19 18.25
C TYR A 791 -8.37 13.36 17.25
N LYS A 792 -8.72 14.56 17.72
CA LYS A 792 -8.89 15.79 16.91
C LYS A 792 -7.75 16.18 15.95
N LYS A 793 -6.52 15.72 16.17
CA LYS A 793 -5.37 16.06 15.31
C LYS A 793 -5.26 15.16 14.09
N ALA A 794 -5.97 14.03 14.06
CA ALA A 794 -6.00 13.09 12.96
C ALA A 794 -7.24 13.31 12.07
N ARG A 795 -7.23 12.70 10.88
CA ARG A 795 -8.46 12.45 10.12
C ARG A 795 -9.32 11.50 10.95
N SER A 796 -10.24 12.03 11.76
CA SER A 796 -10.99 11.24 12.73
C SER A 796 -12.48 11.58 12.71
N ALA A 797 -13.30 10.58 13.00
CA ALA A 797 -14.75 10.71 13.07
C ALA A 797 -15.28 10.40 14.48
N ALA A 798 -15.53 11.43 15.29
CA ALA A 798 -16.01 11.26 16.67
C ALA A 798 -17.32 10.45 16.78
N ARG A 799 -18.19 10.52 15.75
CA ARG A 799 -19.43 9.74 15.66
C ARG A 799 -19.22 8.21 15.55
N LEU A 800 -18.03 7.79 15.10
CA LEU A 800 -17.64 6.39 14.92
C LEU A 800 -16.72 5.90 16.07
N CYS A 801 -16.35 6.78 16.99
CA CYS A 801 -15.59 6.43 18.18
C CYS A 801 -16.44 5.57 19.11
N VAL A 802 -16.01 4.33 19.33
CA VAL A 802 -16.62 3.36 20.25
C VAL A 802 -15.83 3.29 21.55
N PHE A 803 -14.52 3.54 21.46
CA PHE A 803 -13.55 3.31 22.51
C PHE A 803 -12.69 4.55 22.76
N PRO A 804 -13.29 5.59 23.34
CA PRO A 804 -12.65 6.88 23.50
C PRO A 804 -11.47 6.80 24.47
N ARG A 805 -10.74 7.90 24.60
CA ARG A 805 -9.59 8.02 25.50
C ARG A 805 -9.82 7.54 26.93
N GLU A 806 -11.04 7.60 27.47
CA GLU A 806 -11.32 7.06 28.82
C GLU A 806 -11.20 5.53 28.91
N VAL A 807 -11.43 4.82 27.79
CA VAL A 807 -11.29 3.36 27.69
C VAL A 807 -9.91 2.95 27.19
N THR A 808 -9.31 3.75 26.30
CA THR A 808 -8.01 3.48 25.66
C THR A 808 -6.93 4.54 25.97
N PRO A 809 -6.69 4.88 27.25
CA PRO A 809 -5.79 5.96 27.61
C PRO A 809 -4.35 5.72 27.16
N ASN A 810 -3.88 4.47 27.11
CA ASN A 810 -2.52 4.17 26.68
C ASN A 810 -2.37 4.30 25.16
N HIS A 811 -3.29 3.77 24.34
CA HIS A 811 -3.25 3.98 22.88
C HIS A 811 -3.19 5.47 22.53
N HIS A 812 -4.03 6.28 23.19
CA HIS A 812 -4.05 7.72 23.03
C HIS A 812 -2.75 8.41 23.48
N ALA A 813 -2.20 8.00 24.62
CA ALA A 813 -0.93 8.53 25.11
C ALA A 813 0.25 8.15 24.21
N LEU A 814 0.24 6.96 23.61
CA LEU A 814 1.25 6.54 22.64
C LEU A 814 1.15 7.36 21.36
N ALA A 815 -0.06 7.59 20.83
CA ALA A 815 -0.27 8.47 19.69
C ALA A 815 0.21 9.91 19.97
N ASP A 816 -0.08 10.45 21.16
CA ASP A 816 0.39 11.78 21.57
C ASP A 816 1.92 11.90 21.62
N ARG A 817 2.61 10.83 22.06
CA ARG A 817 4.05 10.83 22.31
C ARG A 817 4.90 10.45 21.10
N PHE A 818 4.44 9.48 20.33
CA PHE A 818 5.25 8.84 19.27
C PHE A 818 4.75 9.13 17.86
N GLY A 819 3.60 9.81 17.76
CA GLY A 819 2.96 10.16 16.50
C GLY A 819 1.79 9.24 16.16
N ILE A 820 0.99 9.66 15.19
CA ILE A 820 -0.19 8.94 14.73
C ILE A 820 -0.11 8.67 13.22
N LEU A 821 -0.44 7.45 12.83
CA LEU A 821 -0.52 7.01 11.43
C LEU A 821 -1.99 6.97 11.03
N ASP A 822 -2.52 8.12 10.61
CA ASP A 822 -3.94 8.26 10.27
C ASP A 822 -4.23 7.83 8.82
N ASN A 823 -3.24 7.32 8.09
CA ASN A 823 -3.34 6.84 6.70
C ASN A 823 -2.80 5.41 6.54
N TYR A 824 -3.02 4.57 7.55
CA TYR A 824 -2.63 3.17 7.54
C TYR A 824 -3.80 2.25 7.21
N TYR A 825 -3.57 1.28 6.33
CA TYR A 825 -4.59 0.33 5.88
C TYR A 825 -4.11 -1.11 6.03
N CYS A 826 -4.92 -1.91 6.72
CA CYS A 826 -4.78 -3.34 6.78
C CYS A 826 -5.51 -3.98 5.59
N ASN A 827 -4.85 -4.84 4.81
CA ASN A 827 -5.50 -5.48 3.66
C ASN A 827 -6.37 -6.69 4.04
N GLY A 828 -6.27 -7.15 5.29
CA GLY A 828 -7.11 -8.19 5.85
C GLY A 828 -8.56 -7.75 5.90
N VAL A 829 -9.46 -8.67 5.59
CA VAL A 829 -10.90 -8.44 5.66
C VAL A 829 -11.48 -9.06 6.94
N ASN A 830 -10.94 -10.19 7.36
CA ASN A 830 -11.21 -10.88 8.62
C ASN A 830 -9.98 -11.65 9.13
N SER A 831 -10.09 -12.33 10.27
CA SER A 831 -8.88 -12.86 10.92
C SER A 831 -8.17 -13.93 10.11
N ALA A 832 -8.91 -14.68 9.28
CA ALA A 832 -8.31 -15.73 8.47
C ALA A 832 -7.30 -15.16 7.46
N ASP A 833 -7.66 -14.09 6.73
CA ASP A 833 -6.73 -13.44 5.79
C ASP A 833 -5.87 -12.34 6.42
N GLY A 834 -6.35 -11.73 7.51
CA GLY A 834 -5.65 -10.71 8.29
C GLY A 834 -4.36 -11.23 8.91
N HIS A 835 -4.39 -12.38 9.57
CA HIS A 835 -3.18 -13.00 10.13
C HIS A 835 -2.17 -13.41 9.06
N SER A 836 -2.63 -13.95 7.92
CA SER A 836 -1.74 -14.22 6.78
C SER A 836 -1.13 -12.94 6.23
N TRP A 837 -1.90 -11.86 6.06
CA TRP A 837 -1.35 -10.57 5.64
C TRP A 837 -0.30 -10.04 6.65
N ALA A 838 -0.61 -10.08 7.95
CA ALA A 838 0.25 -9.56 9.00
C ALA A 838 1.57 -10.34 9.15
N THR A 839 1.57 -11.64 8.86
CA THR A 839 2.74 -12.52 9.09
C THR A 839 3.46 -12.97 7.82
N GLU A 840 2.82 -12.92 6.65
CA GLU A 840 3.37 -13.37 5.37
C GLU A 840 3.53 -12.22 4.37
N GLY A 841 2.86 -11.07 4.61
CA GLY A 841 2.83 -9.95 3.67
C GLY A 841 2.06 -10.25 2.37
N ASN A 842 1.39 -11.40 2.30
CA ASN A 842 0.76 -11.94 1.11
C ASN A 842 -0.44 -12.83 1.46
N VAL A 843 -1.53 -12.76 0.68
CA VAL A 843 -2.71 -13.63 0.84
C VAL A 843 -2.94 -14.40 -0.46
N THR A 844 -3.04 -15.73 -0.35
CA THR A 844 -3.14 -16.61 -1.53
C THR A 844 -4.51 -16.51 -2.22
N PRO A 845 -4.60 -16.76 -3.54
CA PRO A 845 -5.87 -16.81 -4.26
C PRO A 845 -6.86 -17.83 -3.71
N TYR A 846 -6.37 -18.88 -3.04
CA TYR A 846 -7.20 -19.85 -2.34
C TYR A 846 -8.03 -19.17 -1.24
N LEU A 847 -7.37 -18.38 -0.38
CA LEU A 847 -8.01 -17.74 0.76
C LEU A 847 -8.91 -16.57 0.30
N GLU A 848 -8.48 -15.81 -0.70
CA GLU A 848 -9.27 -14.69 -1.25
C GLU A 848 -10.59 -15.15 -1.92
N ARG A 849 -10.72 -16.44 -2.26
CA ARG A 849 -11.97 -17.07 -2.74
C ARG A 849 -12.80 -17.74 -1.64
N ALA A 850 -12.29 -17.84 -0.41
CA ALA A 850 -12.93 -18.58 0.68
C ALA A 850 -14.12 -17.86 1.35
N PHE A 851 -14.37 -16.60 1.00
CA PHE A 851 -15.41 -15.75 1.61
C PHE A 851 -16.86 -16.23 1.40
N GLY A 852 -17.09 -17.28 0.62
CA GLY A 852 -18.39 -17.93 0.54
C GLY A 852 -18.75 -18.78 1.76
N GLY A 853 -17.80 -19.05 2.65
CA GLY A 853 -18.08 -19.74 3.91
C GLY A 853 -16.93 -20.60 4.44
N PHE A 854 -15.71 -20.39 3.94
CA PHE A 854 -14.50 -21.10 4.38
C PHE A 854 -14.71 -22.62 4.36
N SER A 855 -15.20 -23.11 3.22
CA SER A 855 -15.75 -24.46 3.03
C SER A 855 -14.83 -25.59 3.51
N ARG A 856 -13.52 -25.47 3.28
CA ARG A 856 -12.56 -26.46 3.79
C ARG A 856 -12.11 -26.15 5.23
N SER A 857 -11.70 -24.91 5.48
CA SER A 857 -11.08 -24.44 6.74
C SER A 857 -11.19 -22.92 6.89
N TYR A 858 -11.44 -22.48 8.12
CA TYR A 858 -11.21 -21.10 8.59
C TYR A 858 -9.98 -21.16 9.49
N THR A 859 -8.88 -20.55 9.08
CA THR A 859 -7.56 -20.84 9.67
C THR A 859 -7.03 -19.71 10.55
N PHE A 860 -6.21 -20.08 11.54
CA PHE A 860 -5.35 -19.18 12.33
C PHE A 860 -3.90 -19.71 12.28
N GLY A 861 -3.41 -20.03 11.07
CA GLY A 861 -2.10 -20.65 10.90
C GLY A 861 -2.08 -22.16 11.18
N ASP A 862 -3.17 -22.85 10.92
CA ASP A 862 -3.33 -24.30 11.15
C ASP A 862 -3.74 -25.12 9.92
N ASP A 863 -3.85 -24.50 8.74
CA ASP A 863 -4.07 -25.20 7.47
C ASP A 863 -2.94 -24.90 6.47
N PRO A 864 -2.09 -25.88 6.11
CA PRO A 864 -0.90 -25.65 5.30
C PRO A 864 -1.15 -25.22 3.84
N ILE A 865 -2.38 -25.34 3.33
CA ILE A 865 -2.71 -24.91 1.95
C ILE A 865 -3.09 -23.43 1.85
N THR A 866 -3.22 -22.73 2.98
CA THR A 866 -3.56 -21.30 2.97
C THR A 866 -2.32 -20.42 2.84
N TYR A 867 -1.16 -20.94 3.24
CA TYR A 867 0.10 -20.21 3.30
C TYR A 867 0.68 -19.87 1.92
N SER A 868 1.28 -18.70 1.85
CA SER A 868 2.10 -18.21 0.76
C SER A 868 3.40 -19.00 0.65
N SER A 869 3.86 -19.29 -0.57
CA SER A 869 5.13 -19.99 -0.81
C SER A 869 6.37 -19.18 -0.42
N SER A 870 6.23 -17.85 -0.29
CA SER A 870 7.24 -16.97 0.33
C SER A 870 7.55 -17.38 1.77
N GLY A 871 6.56 -17.95 2.47
CA GLY A 871 6.62 -18.24 3.90
C GLY A 871 6.40 -17.02 4.76
N PHE A 872 6.70 -17.17 6.04
CA PHE A 872 6.39 -16.17 7.05
C PHE A 872 7.58 -15.25 7.34
N VAL A 873 7.33 -14.07 7.89
CA VAL A 873 8.37 -13.10 8.26
C VAL A 873 9.46 -13.71 9.15
N TRP A 874 9.11 -14.62 10.07
CA TRP A 874 10.10 -15.30 10.91
C TRP A 874 10.98 -16.30 10.13
N ASP A 875 10.49 -16.88 9.03
CA ASP A 875 11.33 -17.74 8.20
C ASP A 875 12.46 -16.94 7.56
N HIS A 876 12.17 -15.70 7.13
CA HIS A 876 13.16 -14.77 6.60
C HIS A 876 14.15 -14.30 7.69
N VAL A 877 13.66 -13.96 8.88
CA VAL A 877 14.52 -13.61 10.04
C VAL A 877 15.49 -14.76 10.35
N LEU A 878 14.98 -15.99 10.46
CA LEU A 878 15.80 -17.17 10.75
C LEU A 878 16.77 -17.50 9.61
N ALA A 879 16.37 -17.28 8.36
CA ALA A 879 17.24 -17.48 7.19
C ALA A 879 18.41 -16.48 7.16
N ALA A 880 18.20 -15.26 7.67
CA ALA A 880 19.25 -14.26 7.84
C ALA A 880 20.19 -14.53 9.04
N GLY A 881 20.04 -15.67 9.73
CA GLY A 881 20.84 -16.02 10.91
C GLY A 881 20.46 -15.25 12.17
N LEU A 882 19.32 -14.56 12.17
CA LEU A 882 18.81 -13.78 13.30
C LEU A 882 17.87 -14.62 14.18
N SER A 883 17.61 -14.11 15.38
CA SER A 883 16.82 -14.80 16.41
C SER A 883 15.35 -14.37 16.41
N PHE A 884 14.45 -15.31 16.70
CA PHE A 884 13.00 -15.11 16.72
C PHE A 884 12.37 -15.66 17.99
N ARG A 885 11.33 -14.98 18.49
CA ARG A 885 10.49 -15.43 19.61
C ARG A 885 9.01 -15.14 19.36
N ASN A 886 8.15 -16.12 19.61
CA ASN A 886 6.71 -15.95 19.49
C ASN A 886 6.03 -15.92 20.87
N TYR A 887 5.20 -14.90 21.10
CA TYR A 887 4.32 -14.77 22.26
C TYR A 887 2.86 -14.80 21.78
N GLY A 888 2.34 -16.01 21.58
CA GLY A 888 0.89 -16.26 21.45
C GLY A 888 0.30 -16.27 20.03
N GLU A 889 1.04 -15.86 19.00
CA GLU A 889 0.55 -15.87 17.61
C GLU A 889 0.38 -17.32 17.08
N MET A 890 -0.69 -17.57 16.33
CA MET A 890 -1.06 -18.87 15.75
C MET A 890 -1.08 -20.03 16.77
N ASN A 891 -1.55 -19.73 17.97
CA ASN A 891 -1.59 -20.65 19.11
C ASN A 891 -2.96 -20.64 19.77
N TYR A 892 -3.71 -21.72 19.62
CA TYR A 892 -4.96 -21.94 20.34
C TYR A 892 -4.69 -22.35 21.78
N SER A 893 -5.14 -21.55 22.75
CA SER A 893 -4.93 -21.85 24.17
C SER A 893 -6.18 -22.35 24.88
N SER A 894 -6.02 -23.25 25.84
CA SER A 894 -7.12 -23.73 26.69
C SER A 894 -6.94 -23.31 28.15
N THR A 895 -8.06 -23.02 28.82
CA THR A 895 -8.06 -22.63 30.24
C THR A 895 -8.01 -23.86 31.15
N PRO A 896 -7.31 -23.78 32.30
CA PRO A 896 -7.27 -24.88 33.25
C PRO A 896 -8.69 -25.14 33.80
N ASN A 897 -9.18 -26.38 33.69
CA ASN A 897 -10.51 -26.78 34.16
C ASN A 897 -11.69 -25.96 33.60
N GLY A 898 -11.52 -25.30 32.44
CA GLY A 898 -12.59 -24.53 31.81
C GLY A 898 -12.99 -23.25 32.55
N ILE A 899 -12.16 -22.77 33.47
CA ILE A 899 -12.42 -21.52 34.21
C ILE A 899 -12.54 -20.33 33.25
N LYS A 900 -13.32 -19.33 33.66
CA LYS A 900 -13.73 -18.17 32.86
C LYS A 900 -12.93 -16.92 33.18
N TYR A 901 -13.05 -15.90 32.33
CA TYR A 901 -12.33 -14.63 32.43
C TYR A 901 -12.27 -14.05 33.85
N HIS A 902 -13.42 -13.87 34.49
CA HIS A 902 -13.48 -13.26 35.83
C HIS A 902 -12.81 -14.10 36.92
N GLU A 903 -12.75 -15.43 36.76
CA GLU A 903 -12.06 -16.31 37.69
C GLU A 903 -10.55 -16.25 37.47
N ILE A 904 -10.11 -16.32 36.20
CA ILE A 904 -8.70 -16.18 35.83
C ILE A 904 -8.17 -14.83 36.33
N TYR A 905 -8.90 -13.74 36.10
CA TYR A 905 -8.50 -12.42 36.55
C TYR A 905 -8.37 -12.35 38.08
N ARG A 906 -9.33 -12.90 38.84
CA ARG A 906 -9.23 -12.94 40.32
C ARG A 906 -8.03 -13.76 40.81
N LYS A 907 -7.82 -14.95 40.25
CA LYS A 907 -6.68 -15.82 40.57
C LYS A 907 -5.35 -15.14 40.24
N PHE A 908 -5.26 -14.51 39.08
CA PHE A 908 -4.10 -13.70 38.68
C PHE A 908 -3.82 -12.57 39.67
N ARG A 909 -4.86 -11.82 40.07
CA ARG A 909 -4.75 -10.74 41.07
C ARG A 909 -4.35 -11.26 42.46
N ALA A 910 -4.68 -12.51 42.78
CA ALA A 910 -4.26 -13.19 44.00
C ALA A 910 -2.84 -13.79 43.91
N GLY A 911 -2.19 -13.71 42.75
CA GLY A 911 -0.86 -14.30 42.52
C GLY A 911 -0.86 -15.82 42.36
N GLU A 912 -2.02 -16.43 42.10
CA GLU A 912 -2.11 -17.88 41.88
C GLU A 912 -1.48 -18.26 40.54
N GLU A 913 -0.66 -19.31 40.53
CA GLU A 913 -0.11 -19.86 39.30
C GLU A 913 -1.17 -20.64 38.52
N MET A 914 -1.14 -20.47 37.20
CA MET A 914 -2.05 -21.10 36.25
C MET A 914 -1.26 -21.58 35.03
N VAL A 915 -1.57 -22.80 34.58
CA VAL A 915 -1.01 -23.42 33.38
C VAL A 915 -2.11 -23.49 32.32
N PHE A 916 -1.81 -23.01 31.13
CA PHE A 916 -2.73 -22.98 30.00
C PHE A 916 -2.29 -24.02 28.96
N GLY A 917 -3.22 -24.77 28.40
CA GLY A 917 -2.89 -25.63 27.26
C GLY A 917 -2.52 -24.77 26.05
N GLN A 918 -1.59 -25.27 25.23
CA GLN A 918 -1.08 -24.60 24.03
C GLN A 918 -1.25 -25.54 22.84
N ASN A 919 -1.77 -25.04 21.71
CA ASN A 919 -1.93 -25.80 20.49
C ASN A 919 -1.54 -24.93 19.29
N ILE A 920 -0.32 -25.17 18.78
CA ILE A 920 0.30 -24.37 17.72
C ILE A 920 0.29 -25.19 16.43
N GLY A 921 -0.43 -24.70 15.42
CA GLY A 921 -0.62 -25.36 14.12
C GLY A 921 0.67 -25.45 13.30
N VAL A 922 1.42 -24.35 13.23
CA VAL A 922 2.70 -24.29 12.51
C VAL A 922 3.81 -24.99 13.31
N GLU A 923 4.27 -26.14 12.83
CA GLU A 923 5.26 -26.97 13.55
C GLU A 923 6.54 -26.19 13.89
N ARG A 924 7.10 -25.44 12.93
CA ARG A 924 8.33 -24.67 13.14
C ARG A 924 8.16 -23.62 14.24
N LEU A 925 6.98 -23.03 14.34
CA LEU A 925 6.65 -21.99 15.33
C LEU A 925 6.68 -22.54 16.76
N ARG A 926 6.34 -23.82 16.98
CA ARG A 926 6.38 -24.48 18.31
C ARG A 926 7.70 -24.31 19.04
N LYS A 927 8.81 -24.42 18.31
CA LYS A 927 10.17 -24.29 18.87
C LYS A 927 10.45 -22.89 19.40
N TYR A 928 9.85 -21.87 18.78
CA TYR A 928 10.11 -20.47 19.07
C TYR A 928 9.03 -19.82 19.95
N SER A 929 7.91 -20.49 20.19
CA SER A 929 6.82 -20.02 21.06
C SER A 929 7.15 -20.10 22.54
N SER A 930 6.70 -19.11 23.31
CA SER A 930 6.85 -19.12 24.77
C SER A 930 5.95 -20.18 25.40
N PRO A 931 6.49 -21.08 26.25
CA PRO A 931 5.69 -22.14 26.85
C PRO A 931 4.73 -21.64 27.93
N THR A 932 4.89 -20.38 28.38
CA THR A 932 4.09 -19.82 29.47
C THR A 932 3.16 -18.68 29.03
N TYR A 933 3.31 -18.19 27.80
CA TYR A 933 2.48 -17.13 27.24
C TYR A 933 1.34 -17.74 26.42
N PRO A 934 0.08 -17.68 26.89
CA PRO A 934 -1.05 -18.24 26.16
C PRO A 934 -1.41 -17.39 24.94
N GLY A 935 -1.77 -18.05 23.83
CA GLY A 935 -2.29 -17.43 22.60
C GLY A 935 -3.80 -17.19 22.62
N TRP A 936 -4.46 -17.37 21.48
CA TRP A 936 -5.90 -17.13 21.27
C TRP A 936 -6.77 -17.89 22.27
N ASN A 937 -7.44 -17.12 23.14
CA ASN A 937 -8.56 -17.51 23.97
C ASN A 937 -9.11 -16.26 24.68
N MET A 938 -10.37 -15.90 24.42
CA MET A 938 -10.99 -14.70 24.98
C MET A 938 -11.24 -14.77 26.49
N GLU A 939 -11.20 -15.96 27.09
CA GLU A 939 -11.32 -16.13 28.55
C GLU A 939 -10.02 -15.76 29.29
N ILE A 940 -8.89 -15.57 28.61
CA ILE A 940 -7.59 -15.30 29.27
C ILE A 940 -7.28 -13.80 29.15
N PRO A 941 -7.13 -13.02 30.24
CA PRO A 941 -6.83 -11.59 30.16
C PRO A 941 -5.46 -11.26 29.54
N ASP A 942 -5.36 -10.16 28.82
CA ASP A 942 -4.12 -9.68 28.20
C ASP A 942 -3.12 -9.18 29.24
N VAL A 943 -3.55 -8.61 30.37
CA VAL A 943 -2.62 -8.28 31.46
C VAL A 943 -1.95 -9.53 32.06
N LEU A 944 -2.61 -10.69 32.02
CA LEU A 944 -1.99 -11.95 32.41
C LEU A 944 -0.94 -12.34 31.38
N ARG A 945 -1.29 -12.32 30.08
CA ARG A 945 -0.33 -12.56 28.98
C ARG A 945 0.90 -11.66 29.13
N MET A 946 0.67 -10.37 29.34
CA MET A 946 1.74 -9.39 29.50
C MET A 946 2.63 -9.65 30.71
N SER A 947 2.06 -10.12 31.82
CA SER A 947 2.86 -10.53 32.99
C SER A 947 3.87 -11.64 32.65
N ARG A 948 3.53 -12.55 31.73
CA ARG A 948 4.41 -13.64 31.26
C ARG A 948 5.50 -13.10 30.36
N PHE A 949 5.15 -12.21 29.43
CA PHE A 949 6.12 -11.50 28.60
C PHE A 949 7.12 -10.71 29.46
N ILE A 950 6.63 -9.88 30.39
CA ILE A 950 7.48 -9.06 31.28
C ILE A 950 8.45 -9.93 32.05
N LYS A 951 7.99 -11.06 32.61
CA LYS A 951 8.87 -11.99 33.35
C LYS A 951 10.02 -12.49 32.46
N GLU A 952 9.74 -12.92 31.24
CA GLU A 952 10.76 -13.41 30.31
C GLU A 952 11.66 -12.26 29.78
N PHE A 953 11.08 -11.11 29.44
CA PHE A 953 11.80 -9.92 28.98
C PHE A 953 12.80 -9.41 30.02
N ARG A 954 12.45 -9.42 31.31
CA ARG A 954 13.39 -9.02 32.38
C ARG A 954 14.58 -9.98 32.50
N GLU A 955 14.43 -11.25 32.16
CA GLU A 955 15.58 -12.18 32.11
C GLU A 955 16.50 -11.89 30.91
N TYR A 956 15.91 -11.57 29.75
CA TYR A 956 16.66 -11.10 28.59
C TYR A 956 17.42 -9.79 28.87
N GLU A 957 16.76 -8.81 29.49
CA GLU A 957 17.38 -7.55 29.88
C GLU A 957 18.57 -7.76 30.84
N LYS A 958 18.45 -8.66 31.82
CA LYS A 958 19.57 -9.01 32.72
C LYS A 958 20.77 -9.56 31.96
N GLN A 959 20.53 -10.34 30.91
CA GLN A 959 21.55 -10.91 30.05
C GLN A 959 22.11 -9.90 29.04
N GLY A 960 21.47 -8.73 28.89
CA GLY A 960 21.86 -7.70 27.93
C GLY A 960 21.58 -8.07 26.47
N THR A 961 20.63 -8.98 26.23
CA THR A 961 20.24 -9.44 24.88
C THR A 961 18.75 -9.70 24.81
N PHE A 962 18.16 -9.62 23.63
CA PHE A 962 16.76 -9.97 23.35
C PHE A 962 16.67 -10.53 21.92
N PRO A 963 15.63 -11.30 21.55
CA PRO A 963 15.47 -11.77 20.18
C PRO A 963 15.45 -10.60 19.17
N ASN A 964 15.97 -10.82 17.97
CA ASN A 964 16.00 -9.79 16.92
C ASN A 964 14.58 -9.43 16.45
N PHE A 965 13.71 -10.44 16.38
CA PHE A 965 12.29 -10.27 16.06
C PHE A 965 11.45 -11.01 17.09
N SER A 966 10.45 -10.34 17.65
CA SER A 966 9.47 -10.95 18.56
C SER A 966 8.06 -10.60 18.14
N ILE A 967 7.17 -11.59 18.02
CA ILE A 967 5.73 -11.34 17.85
C ILE A 967 5.07 -11.39 19.22
N VAL A 968 4.22 -10.42 19.53
CA VAL A 968 3.39 -10.39 20.75
C VAL A 968 1.93 -10.26 20.36
N TYR A 969 1.13 -11.27 20.67
CA TYR A 969 -0.29 -11.29 20.33
C TYR A 969 -1.17 -10.87 21.51
N LEU A 970 -1.98 -9.82 21.31
CA LEU A 970 -2.89 -9.24 22.31
C LEU A 970 -4.34 -9.25 21.79
N PRO A 971 -5.05 -10.38 21.90
CA PRO A 971 -6.36 -10.56 21.25
C PRO A 971 -7.56 -9.97 22.02
N GLN A 972 -7.38 -9.41 23.22
CA GLN A 972 -8.55 -9.07 24.03
C GLN A 972 -9.40 -7.95 23.45
N ASP A 973 -8.83 -7.12 22.59
CA ASP A 973 -9.59 -6.16 21.81
C ASP A 973 -10.63 -6.79 20.90
N HIS A 974 -10.55 -8.07 20.50
CA HIS A 974 -11.61 -8.79 19.76
C HIS A 974 -12.99 -8.73 20.47
N ALA A 975 -13.01 -8.67 21.81
CA ALA A 975 -14.19 -8.51 22.67
C ALA A 975 -15.26 -9.63 22.63
N GLY A 976 -14.84 -10.89 22.84
CA GLY A 976 -15.68 -12.08 22.64
C GLY A 976 -16.00 -12.97 23.86
N ALA A 977 -15.55 -12.64 25.08
CA ALA A 977 -15.83 -13.49 26.24
C ALA A 977 -17.24 -13.24 26.82
N GLY A 978 -17.95 -14.32 27.15
CA GLY A 978 -19.28 -14.24 27.74
C GLY A 978 -19.26 -13.56 29.12
N GLY A 979 -20.14 -12.57 29.33
CA GLY A 979 -20.26 -11.88 30.62
C GLY A 979 -19.20 -10.81 30.89
N VAL A 980 -18.40 -10.44 29.88
CA VAL A 980 -17.43 -9.33 29.92
C VAL A 980 -17.86 -8.28 28.90
N THR A 981 -17.79 -6.99 29.24
CA THR A 981 -18.17 -5.93 28.31
C THR A 981 -17.04 -5.65 27.33
N SER A 982 -17.36 -5.20 26.11
CA SER A 982 -16.32 -4.83 25.12
C SER A 982 -15.39 -3.72 25.62
N ALA A 983 -15.90 -2.79 26.44
CA ALA A 983 -15.07 -1.77 27.08
C ALA A 983 -14.08 -2.36 28.10
N ALA A 984 -14.47 -3.38 28.87
CA ALA A 984 -13.56 -4.05 29.82
C ALA A 984 -12.48 -4.85 29.09
N HIS A 985 -12.86 -5.55 28.02
CA HIS A 985 -11.95 -6.23 27.11
C HIS A 985 -10.89 -5.29 26.54
N LEU A 986 -11.33 -4.13 26.04
CA LEU A 986 -10.39 -3.19 25.46
C LEU A 986 -9.53 -2.47 26.50
N ALA A 987 -10.06 -2.19 27.69
CA ALA A 987 -9.26 -1.63 28.79
C ALA A 987 -8.16 -2.62 29.26
N ASP A 988 -8.44 -3.93 29.28
CA ASP A 988 -7.45 -4.98 29.56
C ASP A 988 -6.34 -5.00 28.50
N ASN A 989 -6.73 -4.96 27.23
CA ASN A 989 -5.81 -4.90 26.09
C ASN A 989 -4.96 -3.60 26.08
N ASP A 990 -5.58 -2.43 26.30
CA ASP A 990 -4.91 -1.12 26.38
C ASP A 990 -3.88 -1.09 27.51
N LEU A 991 -4.23 -1.61 28.69
CA LEU A 991 -3.31 -1.71 29.82
C LEU A 991 -2.14 -2.65 29.52
N ALA A 992 -2.38 -3.80 28.89
CA ALA A 992 -1.32 -4.73 28.50
C ALA A 992 -0.34 -4.08 27.49
N LEU A 993 -0.85 -3.34 26.50
CA LEU A 993 0.00 -2.59 25.57
C LEU A 993 0.83 -1.52 26.30
N GLY A 994 0.21 -0.76 27.20
CA GLY A 994 0.90 0.22 28.04
C GLY A 994 2.02 -0.40 28.86
N GLN A 995 1.77 -1.56 29.48
CA GLN A 995 2.76 -2.32 30.25
C GLN A 995 3.93 -2.82 29.39
N LEU A 996 3.67 -3.27 28.16
CA LEU A 996 4.71 -3.64 27.20
C LEU A 996 5.62 -2.44 26.90
N VAL A 997 5.03 -1.30 26.53
CA VAL A 997 5.82 -0.11 26.21
C VAL A 997 6.60 0.36 27.43
N GLU A 998 5.97 0.40 28.61
CA GLU A 998 6.62 0.81 29.85
C GLU A 998 7.84 -0.05 30.19
N VAL A 999 7.73 -1.38 30.12
CA VAL A 999 8.84 -2.28 30.48
C VAL A 999 10.00 -2.14 29.50
N VAL A 1000 9.71 -1.99 28.20
CA VAL A 1000 10.72 -1.89 27.13
C VAL A 1000 11.37 -0.51 27.15
N SER A 1001 10.61 0.57 27.28
CA SER A 1001 11.12 1.95 27.22
C SER A 1001 11.98 2.33 28.42
N HIS A 1002 11.79 1.67 29.56
CA HIS A 1002 12.63 1.84 30.75
C HIS A 1002 13.75 0.79 30.86
N SER A 1003 13.97 0.00 29.80
CA SER A 1003 15.00 -1.03 29.79
C SER A 1003 16.32 -0.53 29.22
N LYS A 1004 17.40 -1.27 29.50
CA LYS A 1004 18.71 -1.05 28.86
C LYS A 1004 18.69 -1.28 27.34
N LEU A 1005 17.68 -1.98 26.83
CA LEU A 1005 17.52 -2.34 25.42
C LEU A 1005 16.75 -1.29 24.61
N TRP A 1006 16.15 -0.29 25.26
CA TRP A 1006 15.26 0.70 24.63
C TRP A 1006 15.90 1.35 23.39
N LYS A 1007 17.15 1.81 23.52
CA LYS A 1007 17.90 2.50 22.46
C LYS A 1007 18.07 1.71 21.16
N ASP A 1008 17.97 0.39 21.23
CA ASP A 1008 18.17 -0.53 20.10
C ASP A 1008 16.87 -1.29 19.76
N THR A 1009 15.71 -0.86 20.28
CA THR A 1009 14.41 -1.54 20.12
C THR A 1009 13.35 -0.65 19.48
N VAL A 1010 12.57 -1.20 18.55
CA VAL A 1010 11.35 -0.61 18.01
C VAL A 1010 10.16 -1.53 18.23
N ILE A 1011 9.02 -0.95 18.58
CA ILE A 1011 7.73 -1.65 18.71
C ILE A 1011 6.80 -1.18 17.60
N PHE A 1012 6.28 -2.13 16.82
CA PHE A 1012 5.21 -1.91 15.87
C PHE A 1012 3.93 -2.51 16.44
N VAL A 1013 2.84 -1.76 16.43
CA VAL A 1013 1.52 -2.23 16.85
C VAL A 1013 0.62 -2.20 15.64
N ASN A 1014 -0.02 -3.33 15.34
CA ASN A 1014 -0.87 -3.52 14.18
C ASN A 1014 -2.07 -4.41 14.52
N GLU A 1015 -3.21 -4.14 13.90
CA GLU A 1015 -4.37 -5.04 13.92
C GLU A 1015 -4.22 -6.10 12.81
N ASP A 1016 -4.71 -7.33 13.04
CA ASP A 1016 -4.77 -8.37 12.01
C ASP A 1016 -5.72 -7.96 10.86
N ASP A 1017 -6.86 -7.37 11.21
CA ASP A 1017 -7.88 -6.85 10.32
C ASP A 1017 -8.72 -5.74 11.00
N PRO A 1018 -9.62 -5.05 10.26
CA PRO A 1018 -10.53 -4.04 10.79
C PRO A 1018 -12.02 -4.46 10.83
N GLN A 1019 -12.33 -5.76 10.84
CA GLN A 1019 -13.66 -6.31 10.51
C GLN A 1019 -14.80 -5.89 11.43
N ALA A 1020 -14.50 -5.55 12.70
CA ALA A 1020 -15.52 -5.37 13.73
C ALA A 1020 -15.82 -3.89 14.01
N GLY A 1021 -15.87 -3.05 12.97
CA GLY A 1021 -16.02 -1.60 13.10
C GLY A 1021 -16.45 -0.84 11.87
N TRP A 1022 -16.48 0.48 11.98
CA TRP A 1022 -16.72 1.38 10.85
C TRP A 1022 -15.69 2.50 10.88
N ASP A 1023 -15.16 2.85 9.72
CA ASP A 1023 -14.25 3.98 9.53
C ASP A 1023 -14.81 4.95 8.48
N HIS A 1024 -14.58 6.24 8.63
CA HIS A 1024 -15.10 7.24 7.69
C HIS A 1024 -14.32 7.37 6.38
N VAL A 1025 -13.12 6.79 6.27
CA VAL A 1025 -12.25 6.87 5.08
C VAL A 1025 -12.29 5.58 4.25
N ASP A 1026 -12.06 4.44 4.89
CA ASP A 1026 -12.03 3.12 4.24
C ASP A 1026 -12.29 2.01 5.25
N GLY A 1027 -13.08 1.00 4.90
CA GLY A 1027 -13.30 -0.15 5.75
C GLY A 1027 -12.04 -0.92 6.15
N HIS A 1028 -10.92 -0.72 5.44
CA HIS A 1028 -9.60 -1.30 5.71
C HIS A 1028 -8.68 -0.43 6.58
N ARG A 1029 -9.09 0.81 6.88
CA ARG A 1029 -8.28 1.73 7.67
C ARG A 1029 -8.24 1.28 9.11
N SER A 1030 -7.03 1.13 9.63
CA SER A 1030 -6.80 0.47 10.92
C SER A 1030 -5.70 1.18 11.73
N ILE A 1031 -5.42 0.66 12.91
CA ILE A 1031 -4.48 1.23 13.86
C ILE A 1031 -3.08 0.73 13.55
N CYS A 1032 -2.16 1.68 13.37
CA CYS A 1032 -0.74 1.39 13.43
C CYS A 1032 -0.01 2.38 14.33
N LEU A 1033 0.74 1.88 15.30
CA LEU A 1033 1.61 2.69 16.17
C LEU A 1033 3.05 2.21 16.02
N VAL A 1034 3.97 3.17 15.95
CA VAL A 1034 5.41 2.91 15.95
C VAL A 1034 6.02 3.58 17.16
N VAL A 1035 6.65 2.80 18.04
CA VAL A 1035 7.14 3.27 19.34
C VAL A 1035 8.62 2.93 19.47
N SER A 1036 9.45 3.97 19.54
CA SER A 1036 10.91 3.86 19.65
C SER A 1036 11.51 5.13 20.31
N PRO A 1037 12.80 5.11 20.72
CA PRO A 1037 13.47 6.30 21.24
C PRO A 1037 13.65 7.42 20.20
N TYR A 1038 13.47 7.10 18.92
CA TYR A 1038 13.76 7.99 17.80
C TYR A 1038 12.51 8.65 17.22
N ASN A 1039 11.32 8.24 17.67
CA ASN A 1039 10.06 8.88 17.28
C ASN A 1039 9.98 10.29 17.86
N LYS A 1040 9.54 11.25 17.03
CA LYS A 1040 9.32 12.64 17.46
C LYS A 1040 7.85 12.88 17.82
N PRO A 1041 7.54 13.55 18.94
CA PRO A 1041 6.16 13.90 19.30
C PRO A 1041 5.51 14.81 18.25
N GLY A 1042 4.19 14.71 18.11
CA GLY A 1042 3.40 15.60 17.26
C GLY A 1042 3.49 15.33 15.76
N VAL A 1043 4.18 14.27 15.34
CA VAL A 1043 4.14 13.80 13.94
C VAL A 1043 2.76 13.23 13.64
N ASN A 1044 2.12 13.73 12.58
CA ASN A 1044 0.93 13.13 11.99
C ASN A 1044 1.22 12.77 10.53
N HIS A 1045 1.15 11.47 10.21
CA HIS A 1045 1.20 10.97 8.85
C HIS A 1045 -0.22 10.93 8.27
N HIS A 1046 -0.54 11.95 7.47
CA HIS A 1046 -1.81 12.09 6.73
C HIS A 1046 -1.88 11.25 5.46
#